data_AF-A0A235J176-F1
#
_entry.id   AF-A0A235J176-F1
#
_cell.length_a   1.000
_cell.length_b   1.000
_cell.length_c   1.000
_cell.angle_alpha   90.00
_cell.angle_beta   90.00
_cell.angle_gamma   90.00
#
_symmetry.space_group_name_H-M   'P 1'
#
loop_
_entity.id
_entity.type
_entity.pdbx_description
1 polymer ?
#
loop_
_entity_poly.entity_id
_entity_poly.type
_entity_poly.pdbx_seq_one_letter_code
_entity_poly.pdbx_strand_id
1 'polypeptide(L)'
;MDCLLSLIRKPNGLMGWVSRVRHQLEPKTDNPTRMGIDSTQGLYEIVESPLSLLTTSLVPNKEQLIASWNFISCVDELDAETLFHVLVILLETVSEPLEPEATLPILPINSPKQIIKATAANPRAYKGTKYKPPKHKIFTQVDLRLYLCERKSQNQLLLRLSQHWVKALKKLQRVGYDIRSLSSIPKEKLIIDPYYAFHHDLHAAVDYPSLPINFHRYLWFSLQGLNWQNVNEYLSIYWGLGLDSNFNLLLAFGRLLSLNNGNKTLKWCHIITQQPESRRLTFTSILIENQIYSTDPLSLDDIERFNQITDDIDYEYRLYCLFIAFSQGISVDYMLGGFQLASKYPSEYHRFDYLDRLDGDCLFPEEAVEKLIAHLGNVGEYRFSLPLDIWEKCGQLSGFGNIILRIDWTKYPKEIAYEYLNFYRWAISLYPATNREAEIQKYKWNFLKGQVDNIENLLSRITEKYQQKAIDDLKFYYWFWIETYELDLIPYAYLIVERLAQSPFSQKSHAVKAIAVFITYLQTADISIFLNAPDASFLRLEEACYLDNNSKLIAEGIAPISKQLNNFIIQCFIEFPHKIFKVAKLLGTLNTPTSEKVVKAFSQHSIMTENITLLPIKDACEFIDSQCGSQFSNPIPRKIRDYVQGKISLSEQQINRGFQKICKQIQLTRLDIFEHLILNTLKRDFDVNPERENIRHALSMLGIIDDNFRSFRKFLKAYWGGNLDYLLNHPLTQTWLKKHSCINIKMWTQGIEYTSQVDGFGLIEIKLENEPLEVLKLGTYVGSCLALGGLCSYSAVAVLLDINKQVLYARNSEGKVVARQLVAISEREELVCFYIYPNGVNSIIKKIFYECDVRFAEALNLRLYQPSSDQDNDCDVQNIISQAWWEDDVWDFTLSDEM
;
A
#
# COMPACT_ATOMS: atom_id res chain seq x y z
N MET A 1 9.24 3.44 27.60
CA MET A 1 8.83 4.08 28.87
C MET A 1 9.63 3.50 30.02
N ASP A 2 10.01 4.32 30.99
CA ASP A 2 10.73 3.88 32.20
C ASP A 2 9.80 3.07 33.13
N CYS A 3 10.32 2.02 33.77
CA CYS A 3 9.56 1.17 34.69
C CYS A 3 10.30 1.01 36.02
N LEU A 4 9.59 1.11 37.14
CA LEU A 4 10.16 0.94 38.47
C LEU A 4 10.22 -0.56 38.83
N LEU A 5 11.42 -1.10 38.98
CA LEU A 5 11.61 -2.50 39.38
C LEU A 5 11.59 -2.69 40.88
N SER A 6 12.17 -1.75 41.63
CA SER A 6 12.31 -1.85 43.08
C SER A 6 12.55 -0.49 43.74
N LEU A 7 12.01 -0.32 44.96
CA LEU A 7 12.37 0.76 45.88
C LEU A 7 13.18 0.18 47.02
N ILE A 8 14.46 0.55 47.08
CA ILE A 8 15.43 -0.04 47.99
C ILE A 8 15.80 0.96 49.08
N ARG A 9 15.79 0.49 50.33
CA ARG A 9 16.37 1.23 51.47
C ARG A 9 17.80 0.79 51.74
N LYS A 10 18.71 1.75 51.75
CA LYS A 10 20.15 1.58 52.00
C LYS A 10 20.61 2.55 53.09
N PRO A 11 21.77 2.31 53.73
CA PRO A 11 22.32 3.23 54.73
C PRO A 11 22.46 4.69 54.25
N ASN A 12 22.72 4.88 52.96
CA ASN A 12 22.91 6.18 52.32
C ASN A 12 21.61 6.82 51.78
N GLY A 13 20.46 6.13 51.81
CA GLY A 13 19.18 6.71 51.40
C GLY A 13 18.17 5.72 50.81
N LEU A 14 17.08 6.27 50.27
CA LEU A 14 16.08 5.54 49.49
C LEU A 14 16.41 5.67 48.00
N MET A 15 16.56 4.53 47.33
CA MET A 15 16.93 4.44 45.92
C MET A 15 15.82 3.72 45.16
N GLY A 16 15.54 4.16 43.93
CA GLY A 16 14.70 3.42 42.99
C GLY A 16 15.55 2.83 41.89
N TRP A 17 15.24 1.59 41.54
CA TRP A 17 15.85 0.88 40.42
C TRP A 17 14.90 0.92 39.24
N VAL A 18 15.30 1.65 38.21
CA VAL A 18 14.46 1.96 37.07
C VAL A 18 14.99 1.23 35.84
N SER A 19 14.14 0.42 35.23
CA SER A 19 14.39 -0.21 33.94
C SER A 19 14.12 0.81 32.81
N ARG A 20 15.13 1.02 31.96
CA ARG A 20 15.05 1.84 30.75
C ARG A 20 15.26 1.00 29.50
N VAL A 21 14.63 1.43 28.42
CA VAL A 21 14.79 0.83 27.09
C VAL A 21 15.99 1.50 26.42
N ARG A 22 16.99 0.71 26.02
CA ARG A 22 18.20 1.21 25.35
C ARG A 22 17.94 1.62 23.89
N HIS A 23 17.11 0.84 23.22
CA HIS A 23 16.74 1.01 21.80
C HIS A 23 15.25 0.68 21.64
N GLN A 24 14.47 1.53 20.98
CA GLN A 24 13.08 1.20 20.67
C GLN A 24 13.06 0.33 19.41
N LEU A 25 12.33 -0.78 19.44
CA LEU A 25 12.20 -1.66 18.27
C LEU A 25 11.50 -0.89 17.13
N GLU A 26 12.22 -0.67 16.03
CA GLU A 26 11.73 -0.03 14.82
C GLU A 26 11.90 -1.00 13.63
N PRO A 27 10.92 -1.87 13.33
CA PRO A 27 11.08 -2.98 12.38
C PRO A 27 11.40 -2.55 10.94
N LYS A 28 11.05 -1.30 10.57
CA LYS A 28 11.29 -0.75 9.24
C LYS A 28 12.74 -0.31 9.01
N THR A 29 13.46 -0.01 10.09
CA THR A 29 14.82 0.55 10.07
C THR A 29 15.83 -0.37 10.73
N ASP A 30 15.38 -1.22 11.66
CA ASP A 30 16.19 -2.22 12.32
C ASP A 30 16.55 -3.37 11.37
N ASN A 31 17.73 -3.94 11.59
CA ASN A 31 18.15 -5.12 10.84
C ASN A 31 17.16 -6.27 11.14
N PRO A 32 16.47 -6.85 10.13
CA PRO A 32 15.47 -7.90 10.35
C PRO A 32 16.02 -9.12 11.11
N THR A 33 17.31 -9.44 10.93
CA THR A 33 17.94 -10.60 11.57
C THR A 33 18.19 -10.44 13.07
N ARG A 34 18.10 -9.21 13.59
CA ARG A 34 18.34 -8.94 15.03
C ARG A 34 17.29 -8.06 15.66
N MET A 35 16.45 -7.37 14.87
CA MET A 35 15.47 -6.39 15.33
C MET A 35 16.08 -5.37 16.32
N GLY A 36 17.38 -5.04 16.18
CA GLY A 36 18.09 -4.18 17.14
C GLY A 36 18.34 -4.79 18.54
N ILE A 37 18.00 -6.05 18.77
CA ILE A 37 18.26 -6.79 20.01
C ILE A 37 19.70 -7.34 19.98
N ASP A 38 20.58 -6.73 20.77
CA ASP A 38 21.91 -7.25 21.02
C ASP A 38 21.84 -8.39 22.06
N SER A 39 22.14 -9.62 21.66
CA SER A 39 22.13 -10.79 22.55
C SER A 39 23.15 -10.69 23.69
N THR A 40 24.19 -9.86 23.55
CA THR A 40 25.22 -9.64 24.57
C THR A 40 24.87 -8.53 25.55
N GLN A 41 24.15 -7.49 25.11
CA GLN A 41 23.82 -6.32 25.94
C GLN A 41 22.35 -6.26 26.40
N GLY A 42 21.44 -6.99 25.74
CA GLY A 42 20.00 -6.92 25.95
C GLY A 42 19.37 -5.59 25.51
N LEU A 43 18.04 -5.52 25.57
CA LEU A 43 17.27 -4.32 25.20
C LEU A 43 17.14 -3.30 26.34
N TYR A 44 17.41 -3.73 27.58
CA TYR A 44 17.10 -2.97 28.78
C TYR A 44 18.35 -2.69 29.61
N GLU A 45 18.36 -1.57 30.30
CA GLU A 45 19.32 -1.26 31.36
C GLU A 45 18.60 -0.94 32.66
N ILE A 46 19.31 -1.09 33.78
CA ILE A 46 18.85 -0.61 35.09
C ILE A 46 19.68 0.59 35.47
N VAL A 47 18.98 1.67 35.80
CA VAL A 47 19.56 2.87 36.39
C VAL A 47 19.11 2.97 37.83
N GLU A 48 20.08 3.01 38.74
CA GLU A 48 19.83 3.35 40.13
C GLU A 48 19.72 4.87 40.26
N SER A 49 18.64 5.35 40.88
CA SER A 49 18.37 6.78 41.05
C SER A 49 17.85 7.07 42.46
N PRO A 50 18.34 8.12 43.14
CA PRO A 50 17.76 8.57 44.40
C PRO A 50 16.26 8.81 44.27
N LEU A 51 15.48 8.41 45.28
CA LEU A 51 14.02 8.58 45.29
C LEU A 51 13.60 10.03 44.99
N SER A 52 14.37 11.01 45.46
CA SER A 52 14.14 12.44 45.22
C SER A 52 14.18 12.85 43.75
N LEU A 53 14.86 12.10 42.89
CA LEU A 53 14.97 12.38 41.45
C LEU A 53 13.93 11.63 40.60
N LEU A 54 13.21 10.66 41.16
CA LEU A 54 12.17 9.91 40.45
C LEU A 54 10.90 10.74 40.28
N THR A 55 10.15 10.52 39.21
CA THR A 55 8.88 11.21 38.98
C THR A 55 7.77 10.64 39.87
N THR A 56 6.76 11.46 40.18
CA THR A 56 5.56 11.02 40.91
C THR A 56 4.71 10.03 40.10
N SER A 57 4.89 9.96 38.78
CA SER A 57 4.27 8.92 37.94
C SER A 57 4.83 7.53 38.20
N LEU A 58 6.14 7.41 38.51
CA LEU A 58 6.77 6.14 38.85
C LEU A 58 6.53 5.76 40.32
N VAL A 59 6.49 6.76 41.22
CA VAL A 59 6.27 6.56 42.65
C VAL A 59 5.22 7.56 43.16
N PRO A 60 3.92 7.19 43.16
CA PRO A 60 2.84 8.08 43.57
C PRO A 60 2.99 8.62 45.01
N ASN A 61 3.44 7.77 45.94
CA ASN A 61 3.58 8.10 47.37
C ASN A 61 4.96 8.68 47.73
N LYS A 62 5.73 9.16 46.75
CA LYS A 62 7.12 9.60 46.92
C LYS A 62 7.29 10.63 48.05
N GLU A 63 6.45 11.65 48.10
CA GLU A 63 6.59 12.73 49.08
C GLU A 63 6.38 12.24 50.51
N GLN A 64 5.38 11.39 50.73
CA GLN A 64 5.11 10.76 52.03
C GLN A 64 6.26 9.84 52.45
N LEU A 65 6.85 9.13 51.50
CA LEU A 65 7.97 8.24 51.75
C LEU A 65 9.24 9.01 52.14
N ILE A 66 9.54 10.11 51.44
CA ILE A 66 10.65 11.02 51.79
C ILE A 66 10.41 11.66 53.16
N ALA A 67 9.19 12.15 53.44
CA ALA A 67 8.85 12.73 54.72
C ALA A 67 9.03 11.72 55.87
N SER A 68 8.59 10.47 55.66
CA SER A 68 8.76 9.39 56.64
C SER A 68 10.23 9.02 56.85
N TRP A 69 11.02 8.99 55.78
CA TRP A 69 12.46 8.70 55.85
C TRP A 69 13.23 9.79 56.60
N ASN A 70 12.87 11.06 56.37
CA ASN A 70 13.45 12.19 57.07
C ASN A 70 13.02 12.22 58.54
N PHE A 71 11.77 11.90 58.85
CA PHE A 71 11.29 11.83 60.23
C PHE A 71 12.11 10.83 61.06
N ILE A 72 12.33 9.62 60.53
CA ILE A 72 13.05 8.57 61.26
C ILE A 72 14.57 8.79 61.34
N SER A 73 15.11 9.82 60.67
CA SER A 73 16.52 10.17 60.77
C SER A 73 16.90 10.80 62.11
N CYS A 74 15.91 11.27 62.86
CA CYS A 74 16.11 12.04 64.09
C CYS A 74 14.92 11.87 65.04
N VAL A 75 14.84 10.72 65.72
CA VAL A 75 13.71 10.37 66.60
C VAL A 75 14.01 10.68 68.06
N ASP A 76 13.11 11.44 68.69
CA ASP A 76 13.18 11.84 70.11
C ASP A 76 12.44 10.88 71.09
N GLU A 77 11.46 10.10 70.62
CA GLU A 77 10.68 9.17 71.45
C GLU A 77 10.18 7.98 70.61
N LEU A 78 10.38 6.74 71.06
CA LEU A 78 9.86 5.54 70.39
C LEU A 78 8.35 5.34 70.69
N ASP A 79 7.50 6.01 69.92
CA ASP A 79 6.05 6.10 70.14
C ASP A 79 5.21 5.60 68.93
N ALA A 80 3.91 5.92 68.93
CA ALA A 80 3.01 5.55 67.84
C ALA A 80 3.24 6.32 66.53
N GLU A 81 3.82 7.53 66.58
CA GLU A 81 4.18 8.28 65.37
C GLU A 81 5.44 7.71 64.73
N THR A 82 6.43 7.37 65.55
CA THR A 82 7.63 6.66 65.11
C THR A 82 7.28 5.35 64.41
N LEU A 83 6.41 4.54 65.02
CA LEU A 83 5.97 3.29 64.39
C LEU A 83 5.18 3.52 63.10
N PHE A 84 4.37 4.57 63.01
CA PHE A 84 3.67 4.93 61.78
C PHE A 84 4.66 5.16 60.62
N HIS A 85 5.67 6.02 60.82
CA HIS A 85 6.67 6.29 59.78
C HIS A 85 7.55 5.08 59.47
N VAL A 86 7.92 4.27 60.47
CA VAL A 86 8.63 2.99 60.26
C VAL A 86 7.82 2.06 59.37
N LEU A 87 6.52 1.90 59.64
CA LEU A 87 5.66 1.05 58.81
C LEU A 87 5.51 1.59 57.39
N VAL A 88 5.33 2.90 57.18
CA VAL A 88 5.30 3.49 55.83
C VAL A 88 6.57 3.11 55.05
N ILE A 89 7.76 3.24 55.65
CA ILE A 89 9.01 2.83 54.99
C ILE A 89 9.02 1.32 54.68
N LEU A 90 8.65 0.48 55.65
CA LEU A 90 8.73 -0.97 55.50
C LEU A 90 7.71 -1.55 54.52
N LEU A 91 6.56 -0.90 54.34
CA LEU A 91 5.53 -1.33 53.39
C LEU A 91 5.88 -0.93 51.95
N GLU A 92 6.57 0.18 51.77
CA GLU A 92 6.83 0.79 50.45
C GLU A 92 8.25 0.51 49.92
N THR A 93 9.11 -0.15 50.69
CA THR A 93 10.50 -0.41 50.31
C THR A 93 10.94 -1.81 50.67
N VAL A 94 12.01 -2.27 50.03
CA VAL A 94 12.73 -3.51 50.34
C VAL A 94 14.15 -3.19 50.80
N SER A 95 14.70 -3.94 51.75
CA SER A 95 16.07 -3.72 52.22
C SER A 95 17.08 -4.24 51.20
N GLU A 96 18.19 -3.53 50.97
CA GLU A 96 19.29 -4.14 50.23
C GLU A 96 19.91 -5.28 51.04
N PRO A 97 20.07 -6.49 50.47
CA PRO A 97 20.85 -7.54 51.12
C PRO A 97 22.32 -7.06 51.23
N LEU A 98 22.76 -6.74 52.45
CA LEU A 98 24.15 -6.35 52.75
C LEU A 98 24.96 -7.56 53.24
N GLU A 99 26.27 -7.60 52.95
CA GLU A 99 27.17 -8.49 53.68
C GLU A 99 27.28 -8.06 55.15
N PRO A 100 27.32 -9.01 56.11
CA PRO A 100 27.03 -8.75 57.52
C PRO A 100 28.21 -8.10 58.26
N GLU A 101 28.42 -6.79 58.13
CA GLU A 101 29.53 -6.11 58.83
C GLU A 101 29.21 -4.67 59.30
N ALA A 102 28.10 -4.48 60.04
CA ALA A 102 27.89 -3.22 60.79
C ALA A 102 27.44 -3.49 62.23
N THR A 103 28.27 -3.11 63.21
CA THR A 103 27.87 -3.10 64.62
C THR A 103 27.02 -1.86 64.88
N LEU A 104 25.69 -2.03 64.91
CA LEU A 104 24.77 -0.92 65.14
C LEU A 104 24.78 -0.45 66.62
N PRO A 105 24.54 0.84 66.89
CA PRO A 105 24.38 1.34 68.25
C PRO A 105 23.26 0.63 69.00
N ILE A 106 23.36 0.52 70.33
CA ILE A 106 22.27 -0.07 71.12
C ILE A 106 21.09 0.89 71.16
N LEU A 107 19.90 0.44 70.74
CA LEU A 107 18.66 1.23 70.85
C LEU A 107 18.47 1.71 72.31
N PRO A 108 18.26 3.01 72.57
CA PRO A 108 18.14 3.54 73.93
C PRO A 108 16.94 2.97 74.69
N ILE A 109 17.07 2.93 76.01
CA ILE A 109 16.06 2.39 76.93
C ILE A 109 15.05 3.50 77.25
N ASN A 110 13.78 3.31 76.85
CA ASN A 110 12.68 4.17 77.30
C ASN A 110 12.57 4.09 78.82
N SER A 111 13.02 5.13 79.52
CA SER A 111 12.80 5.26 80.96
C SER A 111 11.36 5.74 81.17
N PRO A 112 10.50 5.04 81.93
CA PRO A 112 9.12 5.48 82.12
C PRO A 112 9.08 6.89 82.71
N LYS A 113 8.28 7.79 82.12
CA LYS A 113 7.98 9.12 82.69
C LYS A 113 7.41 8.89 84.09
N GLN A 114 8.17 9.24 85.13
CA GLN A 114 7.78 9.04 86.52
C GLN A 114 6.63 10.02 86.85
N ILE A 115 5.38 9.55 86.78
CA ILE A 115 4.22 10.36 87.16
C ILE A 115 4.10 10.32 88.69
N ILE A 116 4.49 11.40 89.37
CA ILE A 116 4.30 11.55 90.82
C ILE A 116 2.85 11.98 91.05
N LYS A 117 2.00 11.07 91.56
CA LYS A 117 0.63 11.40 91.98
C LYS A 117 0.64 12.15 93.31
N ALA A 118 -0.13 13.23 93.40
CA ALA A 118 -0.38 13.92 94.67
C ALA A 118 -1.15 13.00 95.63
N THR A 119 -0.63 12.82 96.84
CA THR A 119 -1.31 12.11 97.94
C THR A 119 -1.86 13.11 98.94
N ALA A 120 -2.82 12.71 99.78
CA ALA A 120 -3.43 13.58 100.79
C ALA A 120 -2.41 14.24 101.75
N ALA A 121 -1.22 13.63 101.92
CA ALA A 121 -0.12 14.18 102.71
C ALA A 121 0.80 15.16 101.93
N ASN A 122 0.67 15.28 100.59
CA ASN A 122 1.45 16.19 99.74
C ASN A 122 0.62 16.63 98.50
N PRO A 123 -0.27 17.62 98.64
CA PRO A 123 -1.24 18.00 97.60
C PRO A 123 -0.63 18.64 96.34
N ARG A 124 0.65 19.05 96.35
CA ARG A 124 1.33 19.67 95.18
C ARG A 124 2.38 18.78 94.49
N ALA A 125 2.45 17.49 94.84
CA ALA A 125 3.45 16.52 94.35
C ALA A 125 4.94 16.87 94.61
N TYR A 126 5.29 18.09 95.03
CA TYR A 126 6.66 18.52 95.36
C TYR A 126 6.69 19.45 96.60
N LYS A 127 7.62 19.21 97.53
CA LYS A 127 7.87 20.03 98.75
C LYS A 127 8.98 21.04 98.51
N GLY A 128 8.65 22.34 98.49
CA GLY A 128 9.58 23.45 98.73
C GLY A 128 10.64 23.71 97.65
N THR A 129 11.06 24.96 97.53
CA THR A 129 11.97 25.52 96.51
C THR A 129 13.43 25.01 96.56
N LYS A 130 13.72 23.89 97.26
CA LYS A 130 15.06 23.29 97.38
C LYS A 130 15.28 22.06 96.48
N TYR A 131 14.22 21.47 95.92
CA TYR A 131 14.34 20.35 94.99
C TYR A 131 14.08 20.85 93.57
N LYS A 132 15.15 20.97 92.76
CA LYS A 132 14.99 21.09 91.30
C LYS A 132 14.30 19.82 90.80
N PRO A 133 13.28 19.90 89.93
CA PRO A 133 12.76 18.71 89.26
C PRO A 133 13.93 18.00 88.57
N PRO A 134 13.95 16.66 88.51
CA PRO A 134 14.99 15.96 87.78
C PRO A 134 15.05 16.56 86.37
N LYS A 135 16.23 17.05 85.95
CA LYS A 135 16.45 17.42 84.55
C LYS A 135 15.98 16.24 83.73
N HIS A 136 14.97 16.45 82.89
CA HIS A 136 14.55 15.44 81.93
C HIS A 136 15.82 14.87 81.28
N LYS A 137 16.05 13.56 81.41
CA LYS A 137 17.08 12.92 80.59
C LYS A 137 16.66 13.18 79.16
N ILE A 138 17.38 14.08 78.49
CA ILE A 138 17.26 14.34 77.07
C ILE A 138 17.46 12.99 76.40
N PHE A 139 16.44 12.51 75.70
CA PHE A 139 16.62 11.37 74.81
C PHE A 139 17.65 11.83 73.78
N THR A 140 18.81 11.18 73.70
CA THR A 140 19.73 11.42 72.59
C THR A 140 19.00 11.00 71.32
N GLN A 141 18.79 11.96 70.41
CA GLN A 141 18.20 11.74 69.10
C GLN A 141 18.81 10.50 68.45
N VAL A 142 17.96 9.58 68.00
CA VAL A 142 18.39 8.33 67.36
C VAL A 142 18.01 8.36 65.90
N ASP A 143 18.97 8.05 65.04
CA ASP A 143 18.71 7.75 63.63
C ASP A 143 18.27 6.29 63.49
N LEU A 144 17.00 6.07 63.16
CA LEU A 144 16.43 4.73 63.02
C LEU A 144 16.65 4.13 61.62
N ARG A 145 17.15 4.90 60.64
CA ARG A 145 17.28 4.45 59.24
C ARG A 145 18.13 3.19 59.10
N LEU A 146 19.27 3.16 59.80
CA LEU A 146 20.20 2.03 59.76
C LEU A 146 19.59 0.73 60.32
N TYR A 147 18.70 0.83 61.32
CA TYR A 147 18.01 -0.32 61.90
C TYR A 147 17.00 -0.93 60.94
N LEU A 148 16.49 -0.17 59.97
CA LEU A 148 15.57 -0.69 58.95
C LEU A 148 16.30 -1.40 57.81
N CYS A 149 17.60 -1.18 57.63
CA CYS A 149 18.39 -1.80 56.56
C CYS A 149 18.83 -3.23 56.89
N GLU A 150 18.89 -3.62 58.17
CA GLU A 150 19.27 -4.97 58.60
C GLU A 150 18.08 -5.69 59.26
N ARG A 151 17.73 -6.87 58.76
CA ARG A 151 16.53 -7.62 59.18
C ARG A 151 16.48 -7.92 60.69
N LYS A 152 17.61 -8.30 61.29
CA LYS A 152 17.70 -8.59 62.73
C LYS A 152 17.38 -7.35 63.57
N SER A 153 17.94 -6.21 63.18
CA SER A 153 17.75 -4.92 63.83
C SER A 153 16.36 -4.35 63.60
N GLN A 154 15.79 -4.55 62.41
CA GLN A 154 14.40 -4.22 62.07
C GLN A 154 13.45 -4.96 63.01
N ASN A 155 13.63 -6.27 63.17
CA ASN A 155 12.79 -7.10 64.04
C ASN A 155 12.88 -6.66 65.51
N GLN A 156 14.07 -6.33 66.00
CA GLN A 156 14.25 -5.80 67.35
C GLN A 156 13.52 -4.46 67.55
N LEU A 157 13.58 -3.57 66.55
CA LEU A 157 12.89 -2.29 66.59
C LEU A 157 11.36 -2.47 66.59
N LEU A 158 10.83 -3.35 65.73
CA LEU A 158 9.40 -3.66 65.67
C LEU A 158 8.88 -4.26 66.99
N LEU A 159 9.64 -5.16 67.62
CA LEU A 159 9.30 -5.73 68.93
C LEU A 159 9.20 -4.65 70.01
N ARG A 160 10.12 -3.67 70.02
CA ARG A 160 10.07 -2.55 70.98
C ARG A 160 8.89 -1.61 70.74
N LEU A 161 8.52 -1.39 69.48
CA LEU A 161 7.39 -0.53 69.11
C LEU A 161 6.03 -1.23 69.19
N SER A 162 5.99 -2.55 69.41
CA SER A 162 4.77 -3.39 69.40
C SER A 162 3.64 -2.87 70.31
N GLN A 163 3.95 -2.25 71.45
CA GLN A 163 2.95 -1.66 72.36
C GLN A 163 2.14 -0.51 71.72
N HIS A 164 2.64 0.08 70.64
CA HIS A 164 2.01 1.18 69.90
C HIS A 164 1.32 0.72 68.60
N TRP A 165 1.36 -0.58 68.26
CA TRP A 165 0.89 -1.16 66.99
C TRP A 165 -0.51 -0.71 66.60
N VAL A 166 -1.50 -0.91 67.48
CA VAL A 166 -2.91 -0.55 67.21
C VAL A 166 -3.10 0.94 66.93
N LYS A 167 -2.34 1.82 67.61
CA LYS A 167 -2.42 3.27 67.40
C LYS A 167 -1.77 3.68 66.07
N ALA A 168 -0.65 3.06 65.70
CA ALA A 168 0.02 3.30 64.43
C ALA A 168 -0.81 2.80 63.23
N LEU A 169 -1.42 1.61 63.32
CA LEU A 169 -2.32 1.09 62.28
C LEU A 169 -3.52 2.02 62.02
N LYS A 170 -4.11 2.60 63.06
CA LYS A 170 -5.19 3.61 62.87
C LYS A 170 -4.71 4.84 62.11
N LYS A 171 -3.43 5.23 62.24
CA LYS A 171 -2.85 6.34 61.48
C LYS A 171 -2.60 5.92 60.02
N LEU A 172 -2.04 4.73 59.79
CA LEU A 172 -1.89 4.16 58.44
C LEU A 172 -3.22 4.08 57.68
N GLN A 173 -4.28 3.61 58.35
CA GLN A 173 -5.61 3.53 57.76
C GLN A 173 -6.16 4.92 57.36
N ARG A 174 -5.88 5.98 58.14
CA ARG A 174 -6.31 7.35 57.83
C ARG A 174 -5.61 7.94 56.61
N VAL A 175 -4.40 7.48 56.31
CA VAL A 175 -3.63 7.91 55.13
C VAL A 175 -3.79 6.95 53.94
N GLY A 176 -4.73 5.99 54.02
CA GLY A 176 -5.18 5.20 52.88
C GLY A 176 -4.71 3.74 52.82
N TYR A 177 -3.94 3.23 53.79
CA TYR A 177 -3.48 1.83 53.78
C TYR A 177 -4.56 0.84 54.25
N ASP A 178 -4.67 -0.31 53.58
CA ASP A 178 -5.48 -1.44 54.05
C ASP A 178 -4.73 -2.25 55.11
N ILE A 179 -5.13 -2.09 56.36
CA ILE A 179 -4.44 -2.67 57.51
C ILE A 179 -4.91 -4.09 57.87
N ARG A 180 -5.82 -4.71 57.10
CA ARG A 180 -6.42 -6.01 57.45
C ARG A 180 -5.38 -7.10 57.71
N SER A 181 -4.40 -7.22 56.84
CA SER A 181 -3.30 -8.19 56.93
C SER A 181 -2.22 -7.80 57.96
N LEU A 182 -2.32 -6.63 58.61
CA LEU A 182 -1.40 -6.20 59.69
C LEU A 182 -2.03 -6.27 61.08
N SER A 183 -3.22 -6.88 61.20
CA SER A 183 -4.02 -6.90 62.43
C SER A 183 -3.36 -7.66 63.60
N SER A 184 -2.45 -8.58 63.31
CA SER A 184 -1.66 -9.31 64.31
C SER A 184 -0.57 -8.42 64.92
N ILE A 185 -0.39 -8.48 66.24
CA ILE A 185 0.62 -7.68 66.97
C ILE A 185 1.92 -8.49 67.09
N PRO A 186 3.09 -7.93 66.71
CA PRO A 186 4.38 -8.60 66.90
C PRO A 186 4.66 -8.93 68.37
N LYS A 187 5.09 -10.16 68.65
CA LYS A 187 5.48 -10.67 69.98
C LYS A 187 6.77 -11.47 69.87
N GLU A 188 7.45 -11.74 70.99
CA GLU A 188 8.71 -12.51 70.99
C GLU A 188 8.64 -13.88 70.30
N LYS A 189 7.45 -14.50 70.24
CA LYS A 189 7.18 -15.79 69.57
C LYS A 189 6.49 -15.67 68.21
N LEU A 190 6.27 -14.46 67.72
CA LEU A 190 5.57 -14.15 66.47
C LEU A 190 6.08 -12.79 65.97
N ILE A 191 7.17 -12.81 65.20
CA ILE A 191 7.70 -11.60 64.56
C ILE A 191 7.06 -11.50 63.18
N ILE A 192 6.20 -10.51 63.00
CA ILE A 192 5.54 -10.24 61.72
C ILE A 192 6.45 -9.32 60.92
N ASP A 193 6.86 -9.77 59.74
CA ASP A 193 7.45 -8.91 58.73
C ASP A 193 6.34 -8.12 58.03
N PRO A 194 6.26 -6.79 58.20
CA PRO A 194 5.16 -5.99 57.68
C PRO A 194 5.03 -6.06 56.17
N TYR A 195 6.14 -6.19 55.43
CA TYR A 195 6.11 -6.25 53.96
C TYR A 195 5.45 -7.54 53.49
N TYR A 196 5.87 -8.68 54.03
CA TYR A 196 5.30 -9.99 53.67
C TYR A 196 3.84 -10.11 54.07
N ALA A 197 3.47 -9.62 55.25
CA ALA A 197 2.09 -9.64 55.70
C ALA A 197 1.20 -8.73 54.84
N PHE A 198 1.64 -7.49 54.58
CA PHE A 198 0.85 -6.52 53.83
C PHE A 198 0.64 -6.91 52.37
N HIS A 199 1.72 -7.29 51.66
CA HIS A 199 1.66 -7.53 50.21
C HIS A 199 1.31 -8.96 49.82
N HIS A 200 1.52 -9.94 50.70
CA HIS A 200 1.40 -11.36 50.37
C HIS A 200 0.56 -12.19 51.36
N ASP A 201 -0.02 -11.54 52.39
CA ASP A 201 -0.77 -12.17 53.48
C ASP A 201 -0.03 -13.34 54.16
N LEU A 202 1.31 -13.25 54.22
CA LEU A 202 2.14 -14.28 54.80
C LEU A 202 2.46 -13.98 56.28
N HIS A 203 1.91 -14.80 57.17
CA HIS A 203 2.14 -14.75 58.61
C HIS A 203 3.00 -15.93 59.05
N ALA A 204 4.31 -15.72 59.23
CA ALA A 204 5.25 -16.75 59.70
C ALA A 204 5.64 -16.51 61.16
N ALA A 205 5.76 -17.58 61.95
CA ALA A 205 5.99 -17.48 63.40
C ALA A 205 7.43 -17.11 63.78
N VAL A 206 8.44 -17.57 63.03
CA VAL A 206 9.86 -17.40 63.39
C VAL A 206 10.77 -17.20 62.17
N ASP A 207 10.60 -17.99 61.09
CA ASP A 207 11.47 -17.91 59.91
C ASP A 207 10.66 -17.65 58.63
N TYR A 208 10.90 -16.50 57.98
CA TYR A 208 10.39 -16.31 56.62
C TYR A 208 11.35 -16.94 55.61
N PRO A 209 10.85 -17.36 54.43
CA PRO A 209 11.66 -17.96 53.39
C PRO A 209 12.83 -17.06 52.98
N SER A 210 14.03 -17.67 52.91
CA SER A 210 15.21 -16.99 52.38
C SER A 210 15.09 -16.88 50.87
N LEU A 211 14.93 -15.67 50.36
CA LEU A 211 14.88 -15.40 48.91
C LEU A 211 16.31 -15.24 48.36
N PRO A 212 16.58 -15.67 47.10
CA PRO A 212 17.84 -15.38 46.43
C PRO A 212 18.13 -13.88 46.37
N ILE A 213 19.41 -13.50 46.46
CA ILE A 213 19.82 -12.08 46.49
C ILE A 213 19.28 -11.34 45.27
N ASN A 214 19.46 -11.90 44.07
CA ASN A 214 18.99 -11.28 42.83
C ASN A 214 17.46 -11.28 42.71
N PHE A 215 16.78 -12.34 43.15
CA PHE A 215 15.31 -12.36 43.23
C PHE A 215 14.78 -11.23 44.14
N HIS A 216 15.33 -11.12 45.36
CA HIS A 216 14.95 -10.10 46.33
C HIS A 216 15.17 -8.69 45.76
N ARG A 217 16.23 -8.53 45.01
CA ARG A 217 16.73 -7.24 44.55
C ARG A 217 15.98 -6.74 43.29
N TYR A 218 15.68 -7.62 42.33
CA TYR A 218 15.12 -7.24 41.03
C TYR A 218 13.64 -7.60 40.82
N LEU A 219 13.11 -8.61 41.54
CA LEU A 219 11.78 -9.14 41.27
C LEU A 219 10.80 -8.96 42.43
N TRP A 220 11.28 -9.02 43.67
CA TRP A 220 10.44 -9.06 44.88
C TRP A 220 9.48 -7.88 45.01
N PHE A 221 9.93 -6.69 44.66
CA PHE A 221 9.08 -5.49 44.67
C PHE A 221 7.97 -5.56 43.60
N SER A 222 8.26 -6.08 42.42
CA SER A 222 7.28 -6.24 41.33
C SER A 222 6.20 -7.29 41.61
N LEU A 223 6.33 -8.11 42.66
CA LEU A 223 5.36 -9.17 43.00
C LEU A 223 4.29 -8.72 44.02
N GLN A 224 4.29 -7.45 44.41
CA GLN A 224 3.32 -6.90 45.36
C GLN A 224 1.87 -7.20 44.96
N GLY A 225 1.05 -7.57 45.95
CA GLY A 225 -0.36 -7.92 45.78
C GLY A 225 -0.64 -9.38 45.42
N LEU A 226 0.39 -10.19 45.17
CA LEU A 226 0.25 -11.62 44.92
C LEU A 226 0.28 -12.44 46.21
N ASN A 227 -0.54 -13.48 46.31
CA ASN A 227 -0.46 -14.42 47.42
C ASN A 227 0.87 -15.22 47.40
N TRP A 228 1.19 -15.85 48.53
CA TRP A 228 2.44 -16.60 48.67
C TRP A 228 2.56 -17.79 47.70
N GLN A 229 1.45 -18.40 47.28
CA GLN A 229 1.47 -19.50 46.30
C GLN A 229 2.02 -19.02 44.95
N ASN A 230 1.49 -17.91 44.43
CA ASN A 230 1.94 -17.32 43.17
C ASN A 230 3.40 -16.85 43.27
N VAL A 231 3.82 -16.32 44.43
CA VAL A 231 5.23 -15.98 44.68
C VAL A 231 6.13 -17.21 44.57
N ASN A 232 5.73 -18.36 45.14
CA ASN A 232 6.49 -19.61 45.01
C ASN A 232 6.54 -20.12 43.57
N GLU A 233 5.47 -19.92 42.80
CA GLU A 233 5.44 -20.25 41.38
C GLU A 233 6.45 -19.38 40.59
N TYR A 234 6.48 -18.07 40.84
CA TYR A 234 7.51 -17.19 40.26
C TYR A 234 8.92 -17.51 40.73
N LEU A 235 9.10 -17.93 41.99
CA LEU A 235 10.40 -18.41 42.48
C LEU A 235 10.83 -19.71 41.78
N SER A 236 9.89 -20.59 41.47
CA SER A 236 10.16 -21.81 40.69
C SER A 236 10.56 -21.46 39.25
N ILE A 237 9.88 -20.48 38.63
CA ILE A 237 10.23 -19.96 37.29
C ILE A 237 11.62 -19.31 37.31
N TYR A 238 11.92 -18.51 38.34
CA TYR A 238 13.24 -17.88 38.51
C TYR A 238 14.37 -18.92 38.45
N TRP A 239 14.21 -20.04 39.15
CA TRP A 239 15.16 -21.14 39.11
C TRP A 239 15.16 -21.86 37.76
N GLY A 240 13.99 -22.15 37.19
CA GLY A 240 13.87 -22.82 35.89
C GLY A 240 14.49 -22.04 34.72
N LEU A 241 14.51 -20.71 34.82
CA LEU A 241 15.14 -19.83 33.84
C LEU A 241 16.64 -19.60 34.10
N GLY A 242 17.19 -20.04 35.25
CA GLY A 242 18.58 -19.80 35.61
C GLY A 242 18.93 -18.32 35.77
N LEU A 243 17.99 -17.50 36.26
CA LEU A 243 18.13 -16.03 36.27
C LEU A 243 19.32 -15.52 37.11
N ASP A 244 19.84 -16.31 38.06
CA ASP A 244 21.06 -15.97 38.79
C ASP A 244 22.31 -15.93 37.91
N SER A 245 22.32 -16.69 36.82
CA SER A 245 23.47 -16.79 35.90
C SER A 245 23.24 -16.03 34.59
N ASN A 246 22.01 -15.57 34.32
CA ASN A 246 21.66 -14.85 33.11
C ASN A 246 21.10 -13.44 33.43
N PHE A 247 22.02 -12.50 33.60
CA PHE A 247 21.68 -11.15 34.06
C PHE A 247 20.76 -10.41 33.08
N ASN A 248 21.01 -10.47 31.77
CA ASN A 248 20.17 -9.78 30.78
C ASN A 248 18.74 -10.31 30.77
N LEU A 249 18.56 -11.64 30.90
CA LEU A 249 17.23 -12.23 31.02
C LEU A 249 16.55 -11.83 32.34
N LEU A 250 17.30 -11.75 33.44
CA LEU A 250 16.78 -11.25 34.72
C LEU A 250 16.28 -9.80 34.60
N LEU A 251 16.98 -8.94 33.86
CA LEU A 251 16.55 -7.55 33.61
C LEU A 251 15.22 -7.51 32.84
N ALA A 252 15.12 -8.27 31.75
CA ALA A 252 13.90 -8.36 30.95
C ALA A 252 12.74 -8.95 31.77
N PHE A 253 12.99 -10.00 32.55
CA PHE A 253 11.99 -10.64 33.40
C PHE A 253 11.52 -9.71 34.53
N GLY A 254 12.43 -8.97 35.17
CA GLY A 254 12.07 -7.97 36.17
C GLY A 254 11.20 -6.86 35.60
N ARG A 255 11.54 -6.39 34.38
CA ARG A 255 10.71 -5.44 33.65
C ARG A 255 9.32 -5.98 33.35
N LEU A 256 9.21 -7.22 32.86
CA LEU A 256 7.94 -7.89 32.61
C LEU A 256 7.04 -7.86 33.86
N LEU A 257 7.56 -8.30 35.00
CA LEU A 257 6.79 -8.32 36.26
C LEU A 257 6.42 -6.92 36.75
N SER A 258 7.28 -5.92 36.53
CA SER A 258 6.98 -4.53 36.90
C SER A 258 5.85 -3.92 36.06
N LEU A 259 5.69 -4.40 34.82
CA LEU A 259 4.61 -3.99 33.92
C LEU A 259 3.30 -4.73 34.21
N ASN A 260 3.39 -6.04 34.48
CA ASN A 260 2.24 -6.86 34.87
C ASN A 260 2.71 -8.14 35.59
N ASN A 261 2.08 -8.48 36.70
CA ASN A 261 2.41 -9.68 37.49
C ASN A 261 1.22 -10.65 37.63
N GLY A 262 0.13 -10.42 36.88
CA GLY A 262 -1.12 -11.16 36.98
C GLY A 262 -1.05 -12.59 36.42
N ASN A 263 -2.18 -13.30 36.51
CA ASN A 263 -2.28 -14.71 36.11
C ASN A 263 -1.93 -14.95 34.62
N LYS A 264 -2.27 -14.02 33.73
CA LYS A 264 -1.93 -14.13 32.30
C LYS A 264 -0.42 -14.05 32.07
N THR A 265 0.24 -13.10 32.73
CA THR A 265 1.70 -12.98 32.68
C THR A 265 2.39 -14.20 33.27
N LEU A 266 1.88 -14.74 34.38
CA LEU A 266 2.39 -15.99 34.96
C LEU A 266 2.34 -17.17 33.97
N LYS A 267 1.25 -17.32 33.21
CA LYS A 267 1.17 -18.35 32.16
C LYS A 267 2.19 -18.11 31.04
N TRP A 268 2.39 -16.86 30.61
CA TRP A 268 3.47 -16.51 29.67
C TRP A 268 4.86 -16.84 30.23
N CYS A 269 5.10 -16.61 31.52
CA CYS A 269 6.35 -16.99 32.18
C CYS A 269 6.61 -18.49 32.13
N HIS A 270 5.57 -19.32 32.24
CA HIS A 270 5.71 -20.76 32.00
C HIS A 270 6.08 -21.07 30.55
N ILE A 271 5.55 -20.36 29.55
CA ILE A 271 5.96 -20.54 28.15
C ILE A 271 7.43 -20.14 27.95
N ILE A 272 7.88 -19.05 28.58
CA ILE A 272 9.29 -18.63 28.54
C ILE A 272 10.21 -19.75 29.08
N THR A 273 9.81 -20.45 30.14
CA THR A 273 10.62 -21.57 30.68
C THR A 273 10.78 -22.73 29.71
N GLN A 274 9.81 -22.95 28.82
CA GLN A 274 9.85 -24.00 27.81
C GLN A 274 10.65 -23.59 26.55
N GLN A 275 11.03 -22.32 26.40
CA GLN A 275 11.84 -21.90 25.26
C GLN A 275 13.30 -22.38 25.40
N PRO A 276 13.97 -22.68 24.26
CA PRO A 276 15.41 -22.92 24.24
C PRO A 276 16.18 -21.78 24.91
N GLU A 277 17.26 -22.10 25.62
CA GLU A 277 18.01 -21.12 26.43
C GLU A 277 18.46 -19.89 25.62
N SER A 278 18.91 -20.12 24.39
CA SER A 278 19.32 -19.06 23.44
C SER A 278 18.19 -18.10 23.05
N ARG A 279 16.92 -18.54 23.10
CA ARG A 279 15.75 -17.78 22.62
C ARG A 279 15.01 -17.05 23.75
N ARG A 280 15.23 -17.41 25.02
CA ARG A 280 14.48 -16.87 26.19
C ARG A 280 14.55 -15.34 26.30
N LEU A 281 15.73 -14.75 26.08
CA LEU A 281 15.92 -13.30 26.17
C LEU A 281 15.17 -12.56 25.06
N THR A 282 15.36 -13.00 23.82
CA THR A 282 14.67 -12.44 22.64
C THR A 282 13.16 -12.57 22.80
N PHE A 283 12.67 -13.76 23.15
CA PHE A 283 11.25 -14.03 23.35
C PHE A 283 10.63 -13.11 24.40
N THR A 284 11.28 -12.98 25.56
CA THR A 284 10.81 -12.11 26.65
C THR A 284 10.81 -10.65 26.23
N SER A 285 11.82 -10.21 25.48
CA SER A 285 11.93 -8.81 25.03
C SER A 285 10.83 -8.46 24.02
N ILE A 286 10.59 -9.31 23.03
CA ILE A 286 9.55 -9.10 22.00
C ILE A 286 8.14 -9.22 22.60
N LEU A 287 7.92 -10.11 23.58
CA LEU A 287 6.68 -10.20 24.36
C LEU A 287 6.35 -8.87 25.07
N ILE A 288 7.36 -8.24 25.69
CA ILE A 288 7.20 -6.96 26.40
C ILE A 288 6.89 -5.83 25.44
N GLU A 289 7.67 -5.68 24.36
CA GLU A 289 7.54 -4.55 23.45
C GLU A 289 6.23 -4.60 22.64
N ASN A 290 5.68 -5.80 22.40
CA ASN A 290 4.34 -5.97 21.81
C ASN A 290 3.20 -5.94 22.84
N GLN A 291 3.50 -5.83 24.14
CA GLN A 291 2.53 -5.77 25.25
C GLN A 291 1.56 -6.97 25.37
N ILE A 292 1.88 -8.09 24.73
CA ILE A 292 1.02 -9.28 24.69
C ILE A 292 1.04 -10.09 26.01
N TYR A 293 1.92 -9.75 26.96
CA TYR A 293 1.93 -10.35 28.29
C TYR A 293 0.62 -10.18 29.08
N SER A 294 -0.25 -9.27 28.63
CA SER A 294 -1.57 -8.98 29.19
C SER A 294 -2.71 -9.77 28.53
N THR A 295 -2.45 -10.48 27.43
CA THR A 295 -3.43 -11.33 26.72
C THR A 295 -3.35 -12.77 27.21
N ASP A 296 -4.36 -13.58 26.87
CA ASP A 296 -4.23 -15.02 27.08
C ASP A 296 -3.12 -15.57 26.18
N PRO A 297 -2.29 -16.49 26.70
CA PRO A 297 -1.12 -16.94 25.98
C PRO A 297 -1.46 -17.84 24.79
N LEU A 298 -0.55 -17.87 23.82
CA LEU A 298 -0.54 -18.89 22.77
C LEU A 298 -0.47 -20.30 23.37
N SER A 299 -0.99 -21.29 22.65
CA SER A 299 -0.85 -22.68 23.09
C SER A 299 0.62 -23.11 23.00
N LEU A 300 1.01 -24.09 23.83
CA LEU A 300 2.38 -24.63 23.76
C LEU A 300 2.67 -25.28 22.40
N ASP A 301 1.64 -25.89 21.79
CA ASP A 301 1.73 -26.51 20.46
C ASP A 301 2.04 -25.46 19.38
N ASP A 302 1.38 -24.29 19.42
CA ASP A 302 1.64 -23.19 18.49
C ASP A 302 3.08 -22.69 18.57
N ILE A 303 3.60 -22.56 19.79
CA ILE A 303 4.98 -22.11 20.03
C ILE A 303 5.99 -23.17 19.58
N GLU A 304 5.70 -24.45 19.80
CA GLU A 304 6.54 -25.55 19.32
C GLU A 304 6.58 -25.57 17.79
N ARG A 305 5.42 -25.47 17.13
CA ARG A 305 5.32 -25.36 15.67
C ARG A 305 6.09 -24.15 15.13
N PHE A 306 5.94 -22.98 15.77
CA PHE A 306 6.71 -21.78 15.41
C PHE A 306 8.22 -22.01 15.50
N ASN A 307 8.68 -22.65 16.57
CA ASN A 307 10.11 -22.94 16.77
C ASN A 307 10.65 -23.93 15.74
N GLN A 308 9.84 -24.88 15.25
CA GLN A 308 10.23 -25.87 14.24
C GLN A 308 10.39 -25.28 12.83
N ILE A 309 9.58 -24.27 12.47
CA ILE A 309 9.56 -23.71 11.12
C ILE A 309 10.48 -22.49 10.94
N THR A 310 10.97 -21.94 12.05
CA THR A 310 11.74 -20.70 12.07
C THR A 310 13.20 -20.97 12.43
N ASP A 311 14.09 -20.60 11.51
CA ASP A 311 15.52 -20.65 11.73
C ASP A 311 16.00 -19.55 12.69
N ASP A 312 17.26 -19.60 13.10
CA ASP A 312 17.83 -18.61 14.02
C ASP A 312 18.11 -17.25 13.35
N ILE A 313 18.01 -17.15 12.02
CA ILE A 313 18.27 -15.91 11.29
C ILE A 313 17.01 -15.03 11.28
N ASP A 314 15.83 -15.63 11.11
CA ASP A 314 14.56 -14.92 11.01
C ASP A 314 13.75 -14.92 12.33
N TYR A 315 14.26 -15.57 13.39
CA TYR A 315 13.53 -15.80 14.63
C TYR A 315 12.96 -14.53 15.24
N GLU A 316 13.79 -13.52 15.43
CA GLU A 316 13.45 -12.22 16.00
C GLU A 316 12.29 -11.57 15.23
N TYR A 317 12.44 -11.44 13.91
CA TYR A 317 11.46 -10.76 13.07
C TYR A 317 10.15 -11.54 12.97
N ARG A 318 10.20 -12.86 12.76
CA ARG A 318 8.98 -13.67 12.67
C ARG A 318 8.24 -13.75 14.01
N LEU A 319 8.95 -13.77 15.13
CA LEU A 319 8.32 -13.74 16.45
C LEU A 319 7.61 -12.39 16.68
N TYR A 320 8.23 -11.29 16.27
CA TYR A 320 7.62 -9.97 16.29
C TYR A 320 6.34 -9.94 15.43
N CYS A 321 6.41 -10.42 14.19
CA CYS A 321 5.25 -10.52 13.29
C CYS A 321 4.13 -11.39 13.88
N LEU A 322 4.47 -12.54 14.48
CA LEU A 322 3.51 -13.45 15.10
C LEU A 322 2.78 -12.77 16.27
N PHE A 323 3.49 -12.07 17.15
CA PHE A 323 2.88 -11.41 18.30
C PHE A 323 2.00 -10.22 17.91
N ILE A 324 2.39 -9.46 16.89
CA ILE A 324 1.52 -8.41 16.34
C ILE A 324 0.26 -9.02 15.76
N ALA A 325 0.40 -10.01 14.88
CA ALA A 325 -0.73 -10.67 14.25
C ALA A 325 -1.69 -11.26 15.31
N PHE A 326 -1.13 -11.93 16.33
CA PHE A 326 -1.90 -12.46 17.45
C PHE A 326 -2.62 -11.36 18.24
N SER A 327 -1.97 -10.22 18.52
CA SER A 327 -2.59 -9.09 19.21
C SER A 327 -3.76 -8.46 18.42
N GLN A 328 -3.74 -8.60 17.09
CA GLN A 328 -4.78 -8.13 16.17
C GLN A 328 -5.89 -9.18 15.95
N GLY A 329 -5.79 -10.36 16.57
CA GLY A 329 -6.76 -11.44 16.43
C GLY A 329 -6.60 -12.28 15.15
N ILE A 330 -5.45 -12.19 14.48
CA ILE A 330 -5.14 -12.96 13.27
C ILE A 330 -4.81 -14.40 13.66
N SER A 331 -5.24 -15.36 12.82
CA SER A 331 -4.99 -16.78 13.04
C SER A 331 -3.50 -17.11 13.08
N VAL A 332 -3.09 -17.85 14.10
CA VAL A 332 -1.72 -18.38 14.23
C VAL A 332 -1.41 -19.33 13.09
N ASP A 333 -2.34 -20.22 12.73
CA ASP A 333 -2.16 -21.17 11.62
C ASP A 333 -1.89 -20.45 10.30
N TYR A 334 -2.59 -19.34 10.05
CA TYR A 334 -2.36 -18.52 8.85
C TYR A 334 -0.94 -17.96 8.82
N MET A 335 -0.45 -17.43 9.95
CA MET A 335 0.91 -16.89 10.06
C MET A 335 1.99 -17.97 9.90
N LEU A 336 1.81 -19.12 10.57
CA LEU A 336 2.75 -20.23 10.47
C LEU A 336 2.83 -20.79 9.03
N GLY A 337 1.70 -20.86 8.31
CA GLY A 337 1.69 -21.20 6.89
C GLY A 337 2.48 -20.20 6.03
N GLY A 338 2.34 -18.91 6.29
CA GLY A 338 3.12 -17.86 5.62
C GLY A 338 4.63 -17.99 5.87
N PHE A 339 5.04 -18.26 7.10
CA PHE A 339 6.43 -18.49 7.47
C PHE A 339 7.02 -19.73 6.78
N GLN A 340 6.27 -20.83 6.72
CA GLN A 340 6.69 -22.04 6.01
C GLN A 340 6.84 -21.80 4.50
N LEU A 341 5.95 -21.02 3.90
CA LEU A 341 6.04 -20.63 2.50
C LEU A 341 7.25 -19.74 2.24
N ALA A 342 7.44 -18.69 3.05
CA ALA A 342 8.55 -17.75 2.90
C ALA A 342 9.90 -18.46 2.95
N SER A 343 10.09 -19.44 3.86
CA SER A 343 11.32 -20.23 3.98
C SER A 343 11.69 -21.04 2.72
N LYS A 344 10.78 -21.17 1.73
CA LYS A 344 11.06 -21.82 0.43
C LYS A 344 11.69 -20.86 -0.58
N TYR A 345 11.84 -19.56 -0.25
CA TYR A 345 12.24 -18.49 -1.15
C TYR A 345 13.47 -17.71 -0.64
N PRO A 346 14.09 -16.86 -1.48
CA PRO A 346 15.17 -15.97 -1.05
C PRO A 346 14.72 -14.99 0.06
N SER A 347 15.68 -14.51 0.86
CA SER A 347 15.44 -13.68 2.05
C SER A 347 14.68 -12.37 1.80
N GLU A 348 14.67 -11.86 0.57
CA GLU A 348 13.89 -10.68 0.18
C GLU A 348 12.37 -10.89 0.34
N TYR A 349 11.91 -12.14 0.28
CA TYR A 349 10.51 -12.54 0.45
C TYR A 349 10.13 -12.88 1.90
N HIS A 350 11.08 -12.74 2.85
CA HIS A 350 10.83 -13.05 4.26
C HIS A 350 10.17 -11.88 5.02
N ARG A 351 9.79 -10.79 4.32
CA ARG A 351 9.20 -9.59 4.92
C ARG A 351 7.67 -9.63 4.92
N PHE A 352 7.08 -9.28 6.05
CA PHE A 352 5.63 -9.25 6.31
C PHE A 352 5.18 -7.81 6.61
N ASP A 353 5.49 -6.88 5.71
CA ASP A 353 5.29 -5.42 5.91
C ASP A 353 3.82 -4.95 5.78
N TYR A 354 2.87 -5.88 5.69
CA TYR A 354 1.45 -5.63 5.42
C TYR A 354 0.50 -6.17 6.50
N LEU A 355 1.02 -6.55 7.67
CA LEU A 355 0.20 -7.09 8.77
C LEU A 355 -0.93 -6.14 9.19
N ASP A 356 -0.71 -4.83 9.07
CA ASP A 356 -1.70 -3.78 9.31
C ASP A 356 -2.90 -3.80 8.34
N ARG A 357 -2.83 -4.60 7.27
CA ARG A 357 -3.83 -4.67 6.19
C ARG A 357 -4.55 -6.01 6.11
N LEU A 358 -4.27 -6.92 7.04
CA LEU A 358 -4.93 -8.22 7.09
C LEU A 358 -6.37 -8.07 7.58
N ASP A 359 -7.30 -8.79 6.94
CA ASP A 359 -8.72 -8.83 7.30
C ASP A 359 -9.03 -10.09 8.14
N GLY A 360 -9.96 -10.00 9.09
CA GLY A 360 -10.07 -10.95 10.23
C GLY A 360 -10.35 -12.42 9.88
N ASP A 361 -10.76 -12.75 8.66
CA ASP A 361 -11.09 -14.13 8.25
C ASP A 361 -9.89 -14.96 7.76
N CYS A 362 -8.69 -14.34 7.62
CA CYS A 362 -7.39 -14.92 7.19
C CYS A 362 -7.34 -16.46 7.00
N LEU A 363 -7.90 -16.97 5.91
CA LEU A 363 -7.94 -18.39 5.56
C LEU A 363 -7.02 -18.67 4.38
N PHE A 364 -6.02 -19.53 4.57
CA PHE A 364 -5.14 -20.00 3.50
C PHE A 364 -5.35 -21.51 3.24
N PRO A 365 -5.98 -21.90 2.11
CA PRO A 365 -6.25 -23.30 1.81
C PRO A 365 -5.03 -23.96 1.13
N GLU A 366 -4.03 -24.33 1.93
CA GLU A 366 -2.72 -24.83 1.46
C GLU A 366 -2.84 -25.93 0.39
N GLU A 367 -3.58 -27.02 0.65
CA GLU A 367 -3.72 -28.12 -0.31
C GLU A 367 -4.35 -27.69 -1.65
N ALA A 368 -5.30 -26.76 -1.62
CA ALA A 368 -5.95 -26.27 -2.84
C ALA A 368 -5.01 -25.36 -3.64
N VAL A 369 -4.22 -24.54 -2.94
CA VAL A 369 -3.18 -23.71 -3.55
C VAL A 369 -2.09 -24.59 -4.16
N GLU A 370 -1.62 -25.63 -3.48
CA GLU A 370 -0.64 -26.57 -4.04
C GLU A 370 -1.14 -27.23 -5.33
N LYS A 371 -2.40 -27.70 -5.35
CA LYS A 371 -3.03 -28.26 -6.56
C LYS A 371 -3.14 -27.22 -7.68
N LEU A 372 -3.53 -25.99 -7.36
CA LEU A 372 -3.61 -24.89 -8.31
C LEU A 372 -2.24 -24.60 -8.92
N ILE A 373 -1.20 -24.46 -8.10
CA ILE A 373 0.17 -24.18 -8.55
C ILE A 373 0.70 -25.33 -9.42
N ALA A 374 0.45 -26.58 -9.03
CA ALA A 374 0.82 -27.75 -9.84
C ALA A 374 0.14 -27.74 -11.22
N HIS A 375 -1.12 -27.31 -11.30
CA HIS A 375 -1.85 -27.15 -12.56
C HIS A 375 -1.32 -26.00 -13.44
N LEU A 376 -1.03 -24.85 -12.83
CA LEU A 376 -0.52 -23.67 -13.55
C LEU A 376 0.88 -23.90 -14.13
N GLY A 377 1.72 -24.71 -13.47
CA GLY A 377 3.08 -24.99 -13.91
C GLY A 377 3.93 -23.72 -14.05
N ASN A 378 4.52 -23.49 -15.22
CA ASN A 378 5.46 -22.39 -15.48
C ASN A 378 4.81 -21.14 -16.13
N VAL A 379 3.50 -20.96 -16.02
CA VAL A 379 2.77 -19.83 -16.64
C VAL A 379 2.95 -18.55 -15.82
N GLY A 380 3.23 -17.43 -16.49
CA GLY A 380 3.27 -16.08 -15.90
C GLY A 380 4.66 -15.56 -15.48
N GLU A 381 4.79 -14.24 -15.40
CA GLU A 381 6.06 -13.53 -15.10
C GLU A 381 6.49 -13.68 -13.62
N TYR A 382 5.54 -13.73 -12.68
CA TYR A 382 5.78 -13.80 -11.23
C TYR A 382 5.72 -15.23 -10.65
N ARG A 383 6.08 -16.23 -11.47
CA ARG A 383 5.87 -17.65 -11.15
C ARG A 383 6.52 -18.12 -9.85
N PHE A 384 7.68 -17.56 -9.50
CA PHE A 384 8.44 -18.04 -8.36
C PHE A 384 7.77 -17.66 -7.04
N SER A 385 7.25 -16.44 -6.90
CA SER A 385 6.63 -15.96 -5.66
C SER A 385 5.10 -16.12 -5.62
N LEU A 386 4.49 -16.77 -6.61
CA LEU A 386 3.03 -16.86 -6.73
C LEU A 386 2.32 -17.48 -5.50
N PRO A 387 2.81 -18.57 -4.87
CA PRO A 387 2.18 -19.11 -3.66
C PRO A 387 2.17 -18.11 -2.50
N LEU A 388 3.26 -17.35 -2.34
CA LEU A 388 3.38 -16.34 -1.30
C LEU A 388 2.45 -15.15 -1.57
N ASP A 389 2.34 -14.72 -2.82
CA ASP A 389 1.38 -13.70 -3.21
C ASP A 389 -0.07 -14.15 -2.97
N ILE A 390 -0.42 -15.40 -3.32
CA ILE A 390 -1.74 -15.96 -3.01
C ILE A 390 -1.99 -15.95 -1.50
N TRP A 391 -1.01 -16.35 -0.70
CA TRP A 391 -1.10 -16.30 0.76
C TRP A 391 -1.35 -14.89 1.27
N GLU A 392 -0.59 -13.91 0.77
CA GLU A 392 -0.77 -12.49 1.08
C GLU A 392 -2.18 -12.00 0.69
N LYS A 393 -2.66 -12.32 -0.51
CA LYS A 393 -4.02 -11.97 -0.96
C LYS A 393 -5.10 -12.63 -0.10
N CYS A 394 -4.91 -13.86 0.37
CA CYS A 394 -5.86 -14.51 1.28
C CYS A 394 -6.01 -13.75 2.60
N GLY A 395 -4.97 -13.05 3.04
CA GLY A 395 -5.01 -12.18 4.21
C GLY A 395 -5.56 -10.79 3.93
N GLN A 396 -5.21 -10.18 2.79
CA GLN A 396 -5.65 -8.83 2.41
C GLN A 396 -7.10 -8.76 1.91
N LEU A 397 -7.61 -9.86 1.34
CA LEU A 397 -8.92 -9.92 0.70
C LEU A 397 -9.82 -10.94 1.42
N SER A 398 -10.65 -10.47 2.36
CA SER A 398 -11.57 -11.37 3.11
C SER A 398 -12.39 -12.26 2.16
N GLY A 399 -12.27 -13.57 2.36
CA GLY A 399 -12.96 -14.59 1.59
C GLY A 399 -12.26 -15.05 0.30
N PHE A 400 -11.08 -14.52 -0.05
CA PHE A 400 -10.34 -14.96 -1.23
C PHE A 400 -9.95 -16.44 -1.16
N GLY A 401 -9.52 -16.94 0.01
CA GLY A 401 -9.28 -18.38 0.22
C GLY A 401 -10.51 -19.24 -0.08
N ASN A 402 -11.72 -18.77 0.22
CA ASN A 402 -12.95 -19.48 -0.13
C ASN A 402 -13.19 -19.50 -1.65
N ILE A 403 -12.78 -18.46 -2.38
CA ILE A 403 -12.86 -18.44 -3.85
C ILE A 403 -11.93 -19.52 -4.43
N ILE A 404 -10.70 -19.64 -3.91
CA ILE A 404 -9.75 -20.67 -4.32
C ILE A 404 -10.32 -22.08 -4.11
N LEU A 405 -10.95 -22.32 -2.95
CA LEU A 405 -11.58 -23.61 -2.65
C LEU A 405 -12.81 -23.91 -3.50
N ARG A 406 -13.56 -22.87 -3.90
CA ARG A 406 -14.85 -23.01 -4.57
C ARG A 406 -14.71 -23.29 -6.06
N ILE A 407 -13.69 -22.75 -6.71
CA ILE A 407 -13.46 -22.90 -8.15
C ILE A 407 -12.64 -24.17 -8.39
N ASP A 408 -13.12 -25.03 -9.30
CA ASP A 408 -12.30 -26.12 -9.83
C ASP A 408 -11.38 -25.60 -10.93
N TRP A 409 -10.21 -25.10 -10.53
CA TRP A 409 -9.22 -24.50 -11.43
C TRP A 409 -8.70 -25.47 -12.49
N THR A 410 -8.75 -26.78 -12.22
CA THR A 410 -8.25 -27.82 -13.14
C THR A 410 -9.14 -28.01 -14.36
N LYS A 411 -10.38 -27.52 -14.31
CA LYS A 411 -11.33 -27.48 -15.44
C LYS A 411 -10.88 -26.55 -16.57
N TYR A 412 -10.09 -25.53 -16.25
CA TYR A 412 -9.65 -24.51 -17.20
C TYR A 412 -8.23 -24.83 -17.71
N PRO A 413 -7.90 -24.56 -18.98
CA PRO A 413 -6.50 -24.60 -19.44
C PRO A 413 -5.61 -23.70 -18.57
N LYS A 414 -4.35 -24.07 -18.40
CA LYS A 414 -3.43 -23.40 -17.46
C LYS A 414 -3.30 -21.88 -17.68
N GLU A 415 -3.33 -21.41 -18.93
CA GLU A 415 -3.30 -19.99 -19.28
C GLU A 415 -4.59 -19.26 -18.82
N ILE A 416 -5.74 -19.89 -19.05
CA ILE A 416 -7.05 -19.37 -18.64
C ILE A 416 -7.17 -19.33 -17.12
N ALA A 417 -6.74 -20.40 -16.44
CA ALA A 417 -6.74 -20.49 -14.98
C ALA A 417 -5.85 -19.39 -14.36
N TYR A 418 -4.68 -19.13 -14.95
CA TYR A 418 -3.78 -18.06 -14.51
C TYR A 418 -4.43 -16.68 -14.63
N GLU A 419 -5.03 -16.36 -15.77
CA GLU A 419 -5.68 -15.07 -15.97
C GLU A 419 -6.95 -14.90 -15.12
N TYR A 420 -7.68 -15.99 -14.89
CA TYR A 420 -8.83 -15.97 -13.99
C TYR A 420 -8.44 -15.78 -12.52
N LEU A 421 -7.31 -16.37 -12.09
CA LEU A 421 -6.74 -16.08 -10.77
C LEU A 421 -6.30 -14.61 -10.68
N ASN A 422 -5.62 -14.11 -11.71
CA ASN A 422 -5.19 -12.71 -11.78
C ASN A 422 -6.36 -11.73 -11.77
N PHE A 423 -7.48 -12.08 -12.38
CA PHE A 423 -8.71 -11.30 -12.31
C PHE A 423 -9.10 -10.99 -10.86
N TYR A 424 -9.07 -11.97 -9.95
CA TYR A 424 -9.36 -11.73 -8.53
C TYR A 424 -8.21 -11.05 -7.79
N ARG A 425 -6.96 -11.44 -8.05
CA ARG A 425 -5.76 -10.86 -7.39
C ARG A 425 -5.64 -9.35 -7.63
N TRP A 426 -6.05 -8.89 -8.80
CA TRP A 426 -5.93 -7.50 -9.26
C TRP A 426 -7.30 -6.82 -9.43
N ALA A 427 -8.36 -7.35 -8.84
CA ALA A 427 -9.71 -6.79 -9.00
C ALA A 427 -9.88 -5.40 -8.38
N ILE A 428 -9.15 -5.13 -7.30
CA ILE A 428 -9.22 -3.89 -6.53
C ILE A 428 -7.83 -3.31 -6.27
N SER A 429 -7.77 -2.00 -6.05
CA SER A 429 -6.54 -1.36 -5.57
C SER A 429 -6.37 -1.63 -4.07
N LEU A 430 -5.23 -2.20 -3.71
CA LEU A 430 -4.83 -2.41 -2.30
C LEU A 430 -4.09 -1.21 -1.71
N TYR A 431 -3.83 -0.20 -2.54
CA TYR A 431 -3.11 1.02 -2.17
C TYR A 431 -3.99 2.24 -2.45
N PRO A 432 -5.13 2.40 -1.74
CA PRO A 432 -5.98 3.56 -1.90
C PRO A 432 -5.23 4.81 -1.43
N ALA A 433 -5.29 5.88 -2.21
CA ALA A 433 -4.68 7.17 -1.85
C ALA A 433 -5.50 7.89 -0.77
N THR A 434 -6.78 7.52 -0.59
CA THR A 434 -7.71 8.14 0.36
C THR A 434 -8.58 7.12 1.11
N ASN A 435 -9.07 7.48 2.30
CA ASN A 435 -10.01 6.63 3.06
C ASN A 435 -11.29 6.33 2.28
N ARG A 436 -11.78 7.30 1.49
CA ARG A 436 -12.96 7.12 0.62
C ARG A 436 -12.71 6.04 -0.43
N GLU A 437 -11.53 6.06 -1.06
CA GLU A 437 -11.15 5.01 -2.01
C GLU A 437 -11.08 3.65 -1.34
N ALA A 438 -10.53 3.56 -0.12
CA ALA A 438 -10.48 2.30 0.64
C ALA A 438 -11.89 1.71 0.87
N GLU A 439 -12.86 2.54 1.25
CA GLU A 439 -14.26 2.12 1.43
C GLU A 439 -14.88 1.63 0.12
N ILE A 440 -14.65 2.34 -0.99
CA ILE A 440 -15.13 1.97 -2.32
C ILE A 440 -14.53 0.63 -2.75
N GLN A 441 -13.21 0.44 -2.60
CA GLN A 441 -12.54 -0.83 -2.96
C GLN A 441 -13.05 -1.98 -2.10
N LYS A 442 -13.30 -1.77 -0.80
CA LYS A 442 -13.89 -2.78 0.08
C LYS A 442 -15.30 -3.18 -0.36
N TYR A 443 -16.14 -2.21 -0.72
CA TYR A 443 -17.48 -2.48 -1.25
C TYR A 443 -17.42 -3.28 -2.55
N LYS A 444 -16.56 -2.86 -3.48
CA LYS A 444 -16.34 -3.52 -4.77
C LYS A 444 -15.84 -4.97 -4.60
N TRP A 445 -14.90 -5.21 -3.68
CA TRP A 445 -14.45 -6.56 -3.35
C TRP A 445 -15.59 -7.44 -2.83
N ASN A 446 -16.40 -6.93 -1.91
CA ASN A 446 -17.54 -7.68 -1.38
C ASN A 446 -18.59 -7.99 -2.46
N PHE A 447 -18.84 -7.04 -3.36
CA PHE A 447 -19.70 -7.28 -4.52
C PHE A 447 -19.13 -8.37 -5.41
N LEU A 448 -17.86 -8.25 -5.85
CA LEU A 448 -17.19 -9.23 -6.72
C LEU A 448 -17.16 -10.64 -6.11
N LYS A 449 -16.87 -10.75 -4.81
CA LYS A 449 -16.93 -12.01 -4.07
C LYS A 449 -18.30 -12.67 -4.16
N GLY A 450 -19.38 -11.89 -4.16
CA GLY A 450 -20.74 -12.37 -4.36
C GLY A 450 -21.05 -12.84 -5.79
N GLN A 451 -20.18 -12.55 -6.77
CA GLN A 451 -20.41 -12.85 -8.19
C GLN A 451 -19.72 -14.13 -8.68
N VAL A 452 -18.98 -14.84 -7.82
CA VAL A 452 -18.20 -16.05 -8.21
C VAL A 452 -19.06 -17.07 -8.97
N ASP A 453 -20.25 -17.42 -8.47
CA ASP A 453 -21.13 -18.37 -9.15
C ASP A 453 -21.60 -17.88 -10.51
N ASN A 454 -21.88 -16.57 -10.64
CA ASN A 454 -22.35 -16.00 -11.88
C ASN A 454 -21.23 -16.00 -12.93
N ILE A 455 -19.98 -15.78 -12.52
CA ILE A 455 -18.81 -15.87 -13.40
C ILE A 455 -18.56 -17.33 -13.81
N GLU A 456 -18.59 -18.28 -12.86
CA GLU A 456 -18.48 -19.71 -13.17
C GLU A 456 -19.55 -20.20 -14.13
N ASN A 457 -20.81 -19.79 -13.91
CA ASN A 457 -21.92 -20.11 -14.78
C ASN A 457 -21.73 -19.50 -16.18
N LEU A 458 -21.25 -18.26 -16.29
CA LEU A 458 -20.94 -17.61 -17.55
C LEU A 458 -19.82 -18.35 -18.31
N LEU A 459 -18.68 -18.59 -17.67
CA LEU A 459 -17.53 -19.28 -18.28
C LEU A 459 -17.87 -20.71 -18.70
N SER A 460 -18.78 -21.39 -17.99
CA SER A 460 -19.25 -22.72 -18.36
C SER A 460 -20.05 -22.78 -19.67
N ARG A 461 -20.70 -21.66 -20.07
CA ARG A 461 -21.46 -21.54 -21.33
C ARG A 461 -20.57 -21.09 -22.50
N ILE A 462 -19.39 -20.54 -22.20
CA ILE A 462 -18.44 -20.05 -23.19
C ILE A 462 -17.49 -21.16 -23.59
N THR A 463 -17.30 -21.37 -24.90
CA THR A 463 -16.33 -22.37 -25.39
C THR A 463 -14.90 -21.95 -25.03
N GLU A 464 -14.05 -22.92 -24.71
CA GLU A 464 -12.66 -22.74 -24.26
C GLU A 464 -11.88 -21.64 -25.01
N LYS A 465 -11.91 -21.65 -26.34
CA LYS A 465 -11.22 -20.67 -27.20
C LYS A 465 -11.61 -19.19 -27.00
N TYR A 466 -12.71 -18.90 -26.31
CA TYR A 466 -13.18 -17.55 -26.01
C TYR A 466 -13.17 -17.23 -24.51
N GLN A 467 -12.81 -18.18 -23.64
CA GLN A 467 -12.80 -17.95 -22.19
C GLN A 467 -11.79 -16.86 -21.81
N GLN A 468 -10.64 -16.78 -22.48
CA GLN A 468 -9.65 -15.72 -22.25
C GLN A 468 -10.26 -14.34 -22.47
N LYS A 469 -10.92 -14.13 -23.62
CA LYS A 469 -11.61 -12.89 -23.93
C LYS A 469 -12.66 -12.54 -22.88
N ALA A 470 -13.42 -13.53 -22.43
CA ALA A 470 -14.45 -13.31 -21.42
C ALA A 470 -13.86 -12.81 -20.10
N ILE A 471 -12.75 -13.41 -19.66
CA ILE A 471 -12.02 -12.98 -18.46
C ILE A 471 -11.43 -11.58 -18.65
N ASP A 472 -10.78 -11.31 -19.77
CA ASP A 472 -10.19 -10.00 -20.08
C ASP A 472 -11.25 -8.90 -20.08
N ASP A 473 -12.41 -9.17 -20.70
CA ASP A 473 -13.51 -8.22 -20.76
C ASP A 473 -14.08 -7.96 -19.36
N LEU A 474 -14.32 -9.02 -18.56
CA LEU A 474 -14.80 -8.90 -17.18
C LEU A 474 -13.80 -8.13 -16.31
N LYS A 475 -12.51 -8.46 -16.39
CA LYS A 475 -11.43 -7.77 -15.69
C LYS A 475 -11.47 -6.28 -16.00
N PHE A 476 -11.64 -5.91 -17.26
CA PHE A 476 -11.79 -4.52 -17.65
C PHE A 476 -13.05 -3.87 -17.04
N TYR A 477 -14.23 -4.49 -17.12
CA TYR A 477 -15.46 -3.89 -16.56
C TYR A 477 -15.37 -3.66 -15.05
N TYR A 478 -14.89 -4.66 -14.31
CA TYR A 478 -14.69 -4.51 -12.87
C TYR A 478 -13.67 -3.42 -12.60
N TRP A 479 -12.56 -3.34 -13.33
CA TRP A 479 -11.56 -2.28 -13.14
C TRP A 479 -12.08 -0.88 -13.48
N PHE A 480 -12.78 -0.75 -14.60
CA PHE A 480 -13.27 0.51 -15.17
C PHE A 480 -14.38 1.15 -14.32
N TRP A 481 -15.28 0.34 -13.76
CA TRP A 481 -16.35 0.83 -12.88
C TRP A 481 -15.84 0.97 -11.45
N ILE A 482 -15.61 2.22 -11.07
CA ILE A 482 -15.00 2.59 -9.80
C ILE A 482 -16.08 2.93 -8.79
N GLU A 483 -17.15 3.61 -9.22
CA GLU A 483 -18.19 4.07 -8.32
C GLU A 483 -19.18 2.95 -7.99
N THR A 484 -19.71 2.96 -6.77
CA THR A 484 -20.54 1.85 -6.27
C THR A 484 -21.84 1.67 -7.05
N TYR A 485 -22.42 2.76 -7.60
CA TYR A 485 -23.61 2.72 -8.44
C TYR A 485 -23.36 2.09 -9.82
N GLU A 486 -22.11 2.07 -10.29
CA GLU A 486 -21.75 1.47 -11.59
C GLU A 486 -21.76 -0.07 -11.52
N LEU A 487 -21.67 -0.65 -10.32
CA LEU A 487 -21.78 -2.09 -10.13
C LEU A 487 -23.17 -2.64 -10.48
N ASP A 488 -24.21 -1.80 -10.46
CA ASP A 488 -25.56 -2.16 -10.94
C ASP A 488 -25.58 -2.43 -12.47
N LEU A 489 -24.52 -2.07 -13.19
CA LEU A 489 -24.37 -2.30 -14.63
C LEU A 489 -23.74 -3.66 -14.96
N ILE A 490 -23.16 -4.36 -13.97
CA ILE A 490 -22.49 -5.66 -14.15
C ILE A 490 -23.39 -6.74 -14.79
N PRO A 491 -24.69 -6.85 -14.46
CA PRO A 491 -25.56 -7.79 -15.17
C PRO A 491 -25.61 -7.56 -16.69
N TYR A 492 -25.53 -6.31 -17.17
CA TYR A 492 -25.47 -6.00 -18.59
C TYR A 492 -24.10 -6.35 -19.19
N ALA A 493 -23.02 -6.18 -18.43
CA ALA A 493 -21.69 -6.64 -18.83
C ALA A 493 -21.67 -8.16 -19.06
N TYR A 494 -22.34 -8.94 -18.22
CA TYR A 494 -22.35 -10.40 -18.38
C TYR A 494 -23.08 -10.83 -19.65
N LEU A 495 -24.21 -10.18 -19.96
CA LEU A 495 -24.95 -10.43 -21.20
C LEU A 495 -24.10 -10.13 -22.44
N ILE A 496 -23.36 -9.02 -22.43
CA ILE A 496 -22.55 -8.65 -23.60
C ILE A 496 -21.29 -9.52 -23.73
N VAL A 497 -20.66 -9.89 -22.61
CA VAL A 497 -19.53 -10.83 -22.60
C VAL A 497 -19.96 -12.18 -23.15
N GLU A 498 -21.07 -12.74 -22.65
CA GLU A 498 -21.62 -14.00 -23.15
C GLU A 498 -21.87 -13.94 -24.67
N ARG A 499 -22.43 -12.84 -25.14
CA ARG A 499 -22.73 -12.64 -26.56
C ARG A 499 -21.48 -12.52 -27.43
N LEU A 500 -20.45 -11.81 -26.97
CA LEU A 500 -19.25 -11.50 -27.77
C LEU A 500 -18.13 -12.53 -27.61
N ALA A 501 -18.15 -13.36 -26.57
CA ALA A 501 -17.21 -14.45 -26.35
C ALA A 501 -17.62 -15.72 -27.12
N GLN A 502 -18.01 -15.58 -28.39
CA GLN A 502 -18.42 -16.68 -29.26
C GLN A 502 -18.27 -16.31 -30.75
N SER A 503 -18.40 -17.30 -31.63
CA SER A 503 -18.42 -17.05 -33.08
C SER A 503 -19.63 -16.16 -33.45
N PRO A 504 -19.49 -15.17 -34.36
CA PRO A 504 -18.38 -14.90 -35.28
C PRO A 504 -17.32 -13.88 -34.78
N PHE A 505 -17.31 -13.53 -33.50
CA PHE A 505 -16.45 -12.47 -32.96
C PHE A 505 -14.99 -12.91 -32.76
N SER A 506 -14.09 -11.93 -32.56
CA SER A 506 -12.67 -12.18 -32.27
C SER A 506 -12.48 -12.95 -30.96
N GLN A 507 -11.43 -13.76 -30.87
CA GLN A 507 -10.99 -14.43 -29.62
C GLN A 507 -10.21 -13.48 -28.69
N LYS A 508 -9.92 -12.25 -29.12
CA LYS A 508 -9.21 -11.25 -28.34
C LYS A 508 -10.16 -10.14 -27.90
N SER A 509 -9.91 -9.57 -26.73
CA SER A 509 -10.58 -8.36 -26.26
C SER A 509 -10.05 -7.14 -27.01
N HIS A 510 -10.93 -6.46 -27.76
CA HIS A 510 -10.59 -5.25 -28.51
C HIS A 510 -11.55 -4.10 -28.17
N ALA A 511 -12.84 -4.39 -28.11
CA ALA A 511 -13.90 -3.39 -28.05
C ALA A 511 -14.37 -3.03 -26.63
N VAL A 512 -13.83 -3.67 -25.60
CA VAL A 512 -14.38 -3.59 -24.23
C VAL A 512 -14.46 -2.16 -23.69
N LYS A 513 -13.47 -1.31 -23.97
CA LYS A 513 -13.43 0.11 -23.57
C LYS A 513 -14.65 0.87 -24.12
N ALA A 514 -14.93 0.70 -25.41
CA ALA A 514 -16.06 1.37 -26.06
C ALA A 514 -17.40 0.83 -25.56
N ILE A 515 -17.50 -0.48 -25.33
CA ILE A 515 -18.74 -1.12 -24.82
C ILE A 515 -19.02 -0.66 -23.39
N ALA A 516 -18.02 -0.58 -22.52
CA ALA A 516 -18.17 -0.08 -21.16
C ALA A 516 -18.76 1.34 -21.17
N VAL A 517 -18.27 2.21 -22.04
CA VAL A 517 -18.79 3.58 -22.20
C VAL A 517 -20.25 3.58 -22.69
N PHE A 518 -20.63 2.71 -23.63
CA PHE A 518 -22.03 2.56 -24.02
C PHE A 518 -22.89 2.18 -22.81
N ILE A 519 -22.55 1.12 -22.10
CA ILE A 519 -23.34 0.64 -20.96
C ILE A 519 -23.42 1.70 -19.85
N THR A 520 -22.36 2.46 -19.62
CA THR A 520 -22.27 3.47 -18.55
C THR A 520 -23.19 4.67 -18.78
N TYR A 521 -23.33 5.14 -20.03
CA TYR A 521 -24.03 6.39 -20.32
C TYR A 521 -25.38 6.25 -21.01
N LEU A 522 -25.69 5.06 -21.56
CA LEU A 522 -27.01 4.81 -22.12
C LEU A 522 -28.07 4.71 -21.01
N GLN A 523 -29.29 5.16 -21.32
CA GLN A 523 -30.43 4.95 -20.42
C GLN A 523 -30.83 3.46 -20.40
N THR A 524 -31.49 3.00 -19.33
CA THR A 524 -31.86 1.58 -19.18
C THR A 524 -32.67 1.02 -20.36
N ALA A 525 -33.61 1.81 -20.91
CA ALA A 525 -34.40 1.41 -22.08
C ALA A 525 -33.53 1.24 -23.35
N ASP A 526 -32.50 2.08 -23.46
CA ASP A 526 -31.56 2.15 -24.58
C ASP A 526 -30.50 1.05 -24.52
N ILE A 527 -30.08 0.63 -23.31
CA ILE A 527 -29.20 -0.52 -23.11
C ILE A 527 -29.82 -1.78 -23.71
N SER A 528 -31.13 -2.01 -23.52
CA SER A 528 -31.80 -3.16 -24.12
C SER A 528 -31.75 -3.14 -25.65
N ILE A 529 -31.86 -1.96 -26.28
CA ILE A 529 -31.75 -1.84 -27.74
C ILE A 529 -30.30 -2.11 -28.18
N PHE A 530 -29.32 -1.56 -27.48
CA PHE A 530 -27.90 -1.80 -27.75
C PHE A 530 -27.53 -3.29 -27.63
N LEU A 531 -27.96 -3.96 -26.56
CA LEU A 531 -27.72 -5.39 -26.35
C LEU A 531 -28.38 -6.28 -27.41
N ASN A 532 -29.41 -5.79 -28.10
CA ASN A 532 -30.10 -6.50 -29.19
C ASN A 532 -29.73 -5.99 -30.60
N ALA A 533 -28.77 -5.06 -30.71
CA ALA A 533 -28.32 -4.55 -32.00
C ALA A 533 -27.73 -5.67 -32.88
N PRO A 534 -27.72 -5.58 -34.22
CA PRO A 534 -27.23 -6.65 -35.09
C PRO A 534 -25.75 -6.97 -34.88
N ASP A 535 -25.35 -8.24 -35.02
CA ASP A 535 -23.96 -8.71 -34.90
C ASP A 535 -23.00 -7.93 -35.81
N ALA A 536 -23.46 -7.55 -37.00
CA ALA A 536 -22.68 -6.73 -37.93
C ALA A 536 -22.19 -5.42 -37.30
N SER A 537 -22.95 -4.82 -36.38
CA SER A 537 -22.55 -3.58 -35.68
C SER A 537 -21.38 -3.83 -34.74
N PHE A 538 -21.43 -4.94 -33.99
CA PHE A 538 -20.38 -5.35 -33.06
C PHE A 538 -19.12 -5.84 -33.78
N LEU A 539 -19.25 -6.56 -34.90
CA LEU A 539 -18.10 -6.93 -35.73
C LEU A 539 -17.37 -5.70 -36.26
N ARG A 540 -18.10 -4.68 -36.71
CA ARG A 540 -17.51 -3.39 -37.11
C ARG A 540 -16.85 -2.66 -35.94
N LEU A 541 -17.37 -2.81 -34.72
CA LEU A 541 -16.74 -2.24 -33.53
C LEU A 541 -15.41 -2.93 -33.22
N GLU A 542 -15.36 -4.27 -33.26
CA GLU A 542 -14.11 -5.01 -33.07
C GLU A 542 -13.07 -4.67 -34.15
N GLU A 543 -13.49 -4.57 -35.41
CA GLU A 543 -12.62 -4.12 -36.51
C GLU A 543 -12.04 -2.72 -36.24
N ALA A 544 -12.88 -1.78 -35.79
CA ALA A 544 -12.45 -0.41 -35.51
C ALA A 544 -11.52 -0.31 -34.29
N CYS A 545 -11.75 -1.16 -33.28
CA CYS A 545 -11.01 -1.23 -32.02
C CYS A 545 -9.85 -2.22 -32.03
N TYR A 546 -9.48 -2.79 -33.19
CA TYR A 546 -8.41 -3.80 -33.29
C TYR A 546 -7.08 -3.36 -32.64
N LEU A 547 -6.74 -2.07 -32.78
CA LEU A 547 -5.64 -1.45 -32.06
C LEU A 547 -6.14 -0.81 -30.77
N ASP A 548 -5.45 -1.04 -29.65
CA ASP A 548 -5.86 -0.52 -28.34
C ASP A 548 -5.99 1.01 -28.31
N ASN A 549 -5.06 1.71 -29.00
CA ASN A 549 -5.11 3.16 -29.16
C ASN A 549 -6.40 3.64 -29.86
N ASN A 550 -6.89 2.89 -30.86
CA ASN A 550 -8.18 3.20 -31.49
C ASN A 550 -9.34 2.94 -30.54
N SER A 551 -9.30 1.83 -29.80
CA SER A 551 -10.31 1.48 -28.81
C SER A 551 -10.50 2.60 -27.77
N LYS A 552 -9.39 3.17 -27.29
CA LYS A 552 -9.39 4.34 -26.40
C LYS A 552 -10.03 5.57 -27.06
N LEU A 553 -9.56 5.99 -28.23
CA LEU A 553 -10.13 7.17 -28.93
C LEU A 553 -11.61 7.01 -29.25
N ILE A 554 -12.03 5.82 -29.66
CA ILE A 554 -13.44 5.51 -29.93
C ILE A 554 -14.27 5.62 -28.65
N ALA A 555 -13.79 5.05 -27.54
CA ALA A 555 -14.46 5.14 -26.25
C ALA A 555 -14.58 6.60 -25.77
N GLU A 556 -13.49 7.38 -25.85
CA GLU A 556 -13.46 8.81 -25.49
C GLU A 556 -14.40 9.66 -26.35
N GLY A 557 -14.57 9.31 -27.63
CA GLY A 557 -15.54 9.96 -28.51
C GLY A 557 -16.98 9.52 -28.27
N ILE A 558 -17.23 8.24 -27.98
CA ILE A 558 -18.58 7.74 -27.68
C ILE A 558 -19.12 8.40 -26.41
N ALA A 559 -18.29 8.59 -25.38
CA ALA A 559 -18.72 9.09 -24.08
C ALA A 559 -19.55 10.39 -24.14
N PRO A 560 -19.07 11.50 -24.73
CA PRO A 560 -19.84 12.74 -24.80
C PRO A 560 -21.09 12.62 -25.70
N ILE A 561 -21.04 11.77 -26.74
CA ILE A 561 -22.20 11.54 -27.62
C ILE A 561 -23.28 10.79 -26.85
N SER A 562 -22.96 9.69 -26.16
CA SER A 562 -23.93 8.93 -25.35
C SER A 562 -24.56 9.80 -24.27
N LYS A 563 -23.77 10.61 -23.56
CA LYS A 563 -24.30 11.51 -22.52
C LYS A 563 -25.38 12.48 -23.01
N GLN A 564 -25.30 12.97 -24.25
CA GLN A 564 -26.19 14.02 -24.76
C GLN A 564 -27.17 13.55 -25.85
N LEU A 565 -26.87 12.46 -26.55
CA LEU A 565 -27.51 12.05 -27.80
C LEU A 565 -27.74 10.52 -27.86
N ASN A 566 -28.26 9.92 -26.78
CA ASN A 566 -28.50 8.46 -26.63
C ASN A 566 -29.20 7.81 -27.85
N ASN A 567 -30.38 8.29 -28.22
CA ASN A 567 -31.15 7.74 -29.34
C ASN A 567 -30.38 7.80 -30.66
N PHE A 568 -29.68 8.91 -30.91
CA PHE A 568 -28.92 9.12 -32.14
C PHE A 568 -27.75 8.15 -32.25
N ILE A 569 -26.98 7.96 -31.18
CA ILE A 569 -25.82 7.08 -31.24
C ILE A 569 -26.21 5.62 -31.40
N ILE A 570 -27.26 5.14 -30.73
CA ILE A 570 -27.75 3.76 -30.90
C ILE A 570 -28.26 3.54 -32.32
N GLN A 571 -29.03 4.48 -32.87
CA GLN A 571 -29.50 4.37 -34.23
C GLN A 571 -28.32 4.32 -35.22
N CYS A 572 -27.32 5.18 -35.04
CA CYS A 572 -26.13 5.20 -35.88
C CYS A 572 -25.27 3.94 -35.72
N PHE A 573 -25.19 3.37 -34.51
CA PHE A 573 -24.51 2.11 -34.24
C PHE A 573 -25.15 0.97 -35.03
N ILE A 574 -26.49 0.91 -35.08
CA ILE A 574 -27.23 -0.14 -35.80
C ILE A 574 -27.17 0.07 -37.32
N GLU A 575 -27.38 1.30 -37.79
CA GLU A 575 -27.59 1.57 -39.22
C GLU A 575 -26.30 1.91 -39.98
N PHE A 576 -25.34 2.58 -39.32
CA PHE A 576 -24.13 3.12 -39.94
C PHE A 576 -22.86 2.92 -39.07
N PRO A 577 -22.59 1.69 -38.55
CA PRO A 577 -21.55 1.44 -37.55
C PRO A 577 -20.16 1.94 -37.97
N HIS A 578 -19.76 1.69 -39.22
CA HIS A 578 -18.46 2.14 -39.72
C HIS A 578 -18.28 3.67 -39.65
N LYS A 579 -19.33 4.43 -39.98
CA LYS A 579 -19.26 5.90 -39.98
C LYS A 579 -19.25 6.44 -38.55
N ILE A 580 -20.09 5.93 -37.66
CA ILE A 580 -20.10 6.41 -36.27
C ILE A 580 -18.78 6.14 -35.56
N PHE A 581 -18.10 5.00 -35.78
CA PHE A 581 -16.79 4.76 -35.15
C PHE A 581 -15.69 5.63 -35.74
N LYS A 582 -15.74 5.97 -37.03
CA LYS A 582 -14.83 6.96 -37.62
C LYS A 582 -15.02 8.34 -36.97
N VAL A 583 -16.28 8.77 -36.82
CA VAL A 583 -16.62 10.05 -36.19
C VAL A 583 -16.25 10.06 -34.70
N ALA A 584 -16.55 8.99 -33.96
CA ALA A 584 -16.18 8.84 -32.56
C ALA A 584 -14.66 8.86 -32.37
N LYS A 585 -13.91 8.09 -33.18
CA LYS A 585 -12.45 8.11 -33.14
C LYS A 585 -11.89 9.52 -33.35
N LEU A 586 -12.44 10.27 -34.30
CA LEU A 586 -12.03 11.65 -34.56
C LEU A 586 -12.42 12.59 -33.41
N LEU A 587 -13.61 12.44 -32.83
CA LEU A 587 -14.04 13.23 -31.69
C LEU A 587 -13.17 12.97 -30.45
N GLY A 588 -12.75 11.72 -30.24
CA GLY A 588 -11.84 11.32 -29.17
C GLY A 588 -10.44 11.91 -29.30
N THR A 589 -10.09 12.56 -30.42
CA THR A 589 -8.83 13.31 -30.52
C THR A 589 -8.91 14.70 -29.91
N LEU A 590 -10.08 15.11 -29.42
CA LEU A 590 -10.28 16.34 -28.68
C LEU A 590 -10.30 16.05 -27.18
N ASN A 591 -9.68 16.92 -26.38
CA ASN A 591 -9.87 16.86 -24.93
C ASN A 591 -11.35 16.94 -24.52
N THR A 592 -11.69 16.36 -23.38
CA THR A 592 -13.09 16.17 -22.92
C THR A 592 -13.93 17.45 -22.93
N PRO A 593 -13.45 18.61 -22.42
CA PRO A 593 -14.26 19.83 -22.46
C PRO A 593 -14.57 20.33 -23.88
N THR A 594 -13.66 20.07 -24.82
CA THR A 594 -13.86 20.47 -26.22
C THR A 594 -14.81 19.51 -26.92
N SER A 595 -14.64 18.19 -26.75
CA SER A 595 -15.53 17.21 -27.35
C SER A 595 -16.98 17.38 -26.89
N GLU A 596 -17.21 17.65 -25.60
CA GLU A 596 -18.55 17.94 -25.06
C GLU A 596 -19.18 19.21 -25.66
N LYS A 597 -18.37 20.26 -25.91
CA LYS A 597 -18.84 21.48 -26.59
C LYS A 597 -19.22 21.21 -28.04
N VAL A 598 -18.45 20.40 -28.77
CA VAL A 598 -18.78 20.05 -30.17
C VAL A 598 -20.07 19.24 -30.21
N VAL A 599 -20.25 18.26 -29.33
CA VAL A 599 -21.51 17.49 -29.24
C VAL A 599 -22.68 18.41 -28.91
N LYS A 600 -22.51 19.37 -27.99
CA LYS A 600 -23.54 20.35 -27.66
C LYS A 600 -23.88 21.28 -28.83
N ALA A 601 -22.89 21.73 -29.58
CA ALA A 601 -23.14 22.53 -30.78
C ALA A 601 -23.87 21.72 -31.86
N PHE A 602 -23.50 20.45 -32.01
CA PHE A 602 -24.16 19.54 -32.95
C PHE A 602 -25.60 19.22 -32.55
N SER A 603 -25.89 19.00 -31.26
CA SER A 603 -27.26 18.75 -30.77
C SER A 603 -28.20 19.94 -30.99
N GLN A 604 -27.65 21.15 -31.10
CA GLN A 604 -28.38 22.39 -31.38
C GLN A 604 -28.47 22.71 -32.89
N HIS A 605 -27.82 21.93 -33.74
CA HIS A 605 -27.87 22.13 -35.19
C HIS A 605 -29.30 21.85 -35.71
N SER A 606 -29.78 22.68 -36.63
CA SER A 606 -31.13 22.59 -37.24
C SER A 606 -31.48 21.17 -37.70
N ILE A 607 -30.56 20.49 -38.38
CA ILE A 607 -30.69 19.10 -38.85
C ILE A 607 -31.00 18.07 -37.73
N MET A 608 -30.62 18.38 -36.48
CA MET A 608 -30.88 17.54 -35.30
C MET A 608 -32.20 17.91 -34.62
N THR A 609 -32.52 19.21 -34.55
CA THR A 609 -33.70 19.71 -33.83
C THR A 609 -35.00 19.59 -34.63
N GLU A 610 -34.93 19.65 -35.96
CA GLU A 610 -36.12 19.57 -36.82
C GLU A 610 -36.64 18.13 -36.94
N ASN A 611 -37.95 17.94 -36.74
CA ASN A 611 -38.57 16.63 -36.88
C ASN A 611 -39.04 16.39 -38.32
N ILE A 612 -38.10 15.97 -39.16
CA ILE A 612 -38.32 15.72 -40.59
C ILE A 612 -39.48 14.75 -40.84
N THR A 613 -39.75 13.80 -39.93
CA THR A 613 -40.83 12.82 -40.11
C THR A 613 -42.24 13.41 -40.07
N LEU A 614 -42.39 14.62 -39.52
CA LEU A 614 -43.67 15.34 -39.44
C LEU A 614 -43.87 16.33 -40.58
N LEU A 615 -42.82 16.61 -41.37
CA LEU A 615 -42.88 17.55 -42.47
C LEU A 615 -43.50 16.88 -43.72
N PRO A 616 -44.31 17.61 -44.51
CA PRO A 616 -44.66 17.19 -45.86
C PRO A 616 -43.40 16.90 -46.68
N ILE A 617 -43.43 15.89 -47.56
CA ILE A 617 -42.23 15.41 -48.27
C ILE A 617 -41.49 16.52 -49.05
N LYS A 618 -42.23 17.50 -49.58
CA LYS A 618 -41.66 18.65 -50.28
C LYS A 618 -40.86 19.55 -49.33
N ASP A 619 -41.47 19.94 -48.21
CA ASP A 619 -40.85 20.80 -47.20
C ASP A 619 -39.65 20.10 -46.55
N ALA A 620 -39.77 18.79 -46.30
CA ALA A 620 -38.65 17.96 -45.84
C ALA A 620 -37.47 17.97 -46.83
N CYS A 621 -37.74 17.84 -48.14
CA CYS A 621 -36.70 17.88 -49.17
C CYS A 621 -36.04 19.26 -49.25
N GLU A 622 -36.84 20.33 -49.25
CA GLU A 622 -36.32 21.72 -49.28
C GLU A 622 -35.47 22.02 -48.03
N PHE A 623 -35.93 21.60 -46.85
CA PHE A 623 -35.16 21.73 -45.62
C PHE A 623 -33.84 20.96 -45.70
N ILE A 624 -33.85 19.69 -46.10
CA ILE A 624 -32.62 18.88 -46.20
C ILE A 624 -31.65 19.49 -47.22
N ASP A 625 -32.12 19.90 -48.39
CA ASP A 625 -31.27 20.53 -49.41
C ASP A 625 -30.63 21.82 -48.89
N SER A 626 -31.35 22.62 -48.09
CA SER A 626 -30.82 23.83 -47.44
C SER A 626 -29.68 23.56 -46.45
N GLN A 627 -29.63 22.35 -45.86
CA GLN A 627 -28.60 21.96 -44.90
C GLN A 627 -27.43 21.21 -45.56
N CYS A 628 -27.68 20.44 -46.63
CA CYS A 628 -26.65 19.60 -47.25
C CYS A 628 -25.75 20.35 -48.22
N GLY A 629 -26.32 21.27 -49.01
CA GLY A 629 -25.62 21.91 -50.13
C GLY A 629 -24.92 20.90 -51.06
N SER A 630 -23.76 21.29 -51.60
CA SER A 630 -22.85 20.38 -52.33
C SER A 630 -21.80 19.71 -51.44
N GLN A 631 -21.84 19.97 -50.13
CA GLN A 631 -20.76 19.63 -49.19
C GLN A 631 -20.99 18.31 -48.45
N PHE A 632 -22.25 17.93 -48.23
CA PHE A 632 -22.61 16.74 -47.43
C PHE A 632 -23.40 15.71 -48.24
N SER A 633 -23.42 14.47 -47.76
CA SER A 633 -24.24 13.42 -48.37
C SER A 633 -25.72 13.82 -48.35
N ASN A 634 -26.35 13.85 -49.52
CA ASN A 634 -27.76 14.18 -49.64
C ASN A 634 -28.61 12.90 -49.58
N PRO A 635 -29.51 12.74 -48.59
CA PRO A 635 -30.27 11.52 -48.37
C PRO A 635 -31.46 11.38 -49.33
N ILE A 636 -31.79 12.41 -50.12
CA ILE A 636 -32.95 12.45 -51.02
C ILE A 636 -32.68 11.58 -52.26
N PRO A 637 -33.43 10.48 -52.45
CA PRO A 637 -33.30 9.66 -53.66
C PRO A 637 -33.66 10.46 -54.91
N ARG A 638 -32.93 10.25 -56.01
CA ARG A 638 -33.18 10.94 -57.29
C ARG A 638 -34.65 10.92 -57.72
N LYS A 639 -35.33 9.78 -57.58
CA LYS A 639 -36.77 9.66 -57.93
C LYS A 639 -37.66 10.60 -57.10
N ILE A 640 -37.37 10.78 -55.81
CA ILE A 640 -38.13 11.70 -54.95
C ILE A 640 -37.82 13.14 -55.33
N ARG A 641 -36.55 13.46 -55.63
CA ARG A 641 -36.16 14.78 -56.13
C ARG A 641 -36.87 15.14 -57.45
N ASP A 642 -36.90 14.21 -58.40
CA ASP A 642 -37.57 14.40 -59.69
C ASP A 642 -39.10 14.54 -59.52
N TYR A 643 -39.70 13.83 -58.55
CA TYR A 643 -41.12 13.97 -58.20
C TYR A 643 -41.43 15.35 -57.58
N VAL A 644 -40.64 15.79 -56.60
CA VAL A 644 -40.81 17.11 -55.94
C VAL A 644 -40.63 18.26 -56.95
N GLN A 645 -39.78 18.07 -57.96
CA GLN A 645 -39.57 19.01 -59.06
C GLN A 645 -40.64 18.91 -60.18
N GLY A 646 -41.63 18.03 -60.05
CA GLY A 646 -42.71 17.86 -61.03
C GLY A 646 -42.29 17.18 -62.34
N LYS A 647 -41.12 16.53 -62.39
CA LYS A 647 -40.58 15.85 -63.58
C LYS A 647 -41.19 14.47 -63.80
N ILE A 648 -41.63 13.81 -62.74
CA ILE A 648 -42.26 12.49 -62.77
C ILE A 648 -43.45 12.41 -61.80
N SER A 649 -44.36 11.49 -62.03
CA SER A 649 -45.43 11.13 -61.08
C SER A 649 -45.08 9.82 -60.37
N LEU A 650 -45.29 9.75 -59.05
CA LEU A 650 -45.08 8.56 -58.22
C LEU A 650 -46.38 8.17 -57.52
N SER A 651 -46.57 6.88 -57.25
CA SER A 651 -47.69 6.41 -56.41
C SER A 651 -47.43 6.72 -54.93
N GLU A 652 -48.49 6.80 -54.12
CA GLU A 652 -48.40 7.05 -52.68
C GLU A 652 -47.47 6.04 -51.97
N GLN A 653 -47.53 4.76 -52.36
CA GLN A 653 -46.64 3.74 -51.82
C GLN A 653 -45.16 3.98 -52.18
N GLN A 654 -44.87 4.52 -53.37
CA GLN A 654 -43.51 4.86 -53.79
C GLN A 654 -42.99 6.10 -53.04
N ILE A 655 -43.86 7.08 -52.80
CA ILE A 655 -43.57 8.28 -52.01
C ILE A 655 -43.24 7.87 -50.57
N ASN A 656 -44.09 7.07 -49.92
CA ASN A 656 -43.89 6.60 -48.55
C ASN A 656 -42.59 5.79 -48.40
N ARG A 657 -42.30 4.87 -49.33
CA ARG A 657 -41.02 4.14 -49.35
C ARG A 657 -39.81 5.06 -49.53
N GLY A 658 -39.93 6.05 -50.40
CA GLY A 658 -38.86 7.04 -50.62
C GLY A 658 -38.62 7.90 -49.39
N PHE A 659 -39.70 8.33 -48.72
CA PHE A 659 -39.64 9.11 -47.49
C PHE A 659 -39.03 8.30 -46.33
N GLN A 660 -39.42 7.04 -46.15
CA GLN A 660 -38.77 6.14 -45.18
C GLN A 660 -37.26 6.01 -45.45
N LYS A 661 -36.85 5.94 -46.72
CA LYS A 661 -35.43 5.90 -47.09
C LYS A 661 -34.72 7.22 -46.75
N ILE A 662 -35.36 8.37 -46.91
CA ILE A 662 -34.84 9.67 -46.49
C ILE A 662 -34.65 9.69 -44.97
N CYS A 663 -35.67 9.32 -44.20
CA CYS A 663 -35.63 9.31 -42.73
C CYS A 663 -34.56 8.35 -42.18
N LYS A 664 -34.23 7.29 -42.92
CA LYS A 664 -33.09 6.42 -42.59
C LYS A 664 -31.74 7.08 -42.94
N GLN A 665 -31.60 7.54 -44.18
CA GLN A 665 -30.33 8.07 -44.68
C GLN A 665 -29.94 9.43 -44.09
N ILE A 666 -30.88 10.16 -43.49
CA ILE A 666 -30.58 11.43 -42.81
C ILE A 666 -29.56 11.26 -41.69
N GLN A 667 -29.50 10.09 -41.03
CA GLN A 667 -28.52 9.86 -39.97
C GLN A 667 -27.09 9.86 -40.52
N LEU A 668 -26.89 9.39 -41.76
CA LEU A 668 -25.60 9.47 -42.43
C LEU A 668 -25.20 10.93 -42.71
N THR A 669 -26.14 11.75 -43.19
CA THR A 669 -25.94 13.19 -43.39
C THR A 669 -25.61 13.90 -42.06
N ARG A 670 -26.31 13.55 -40.98
CA ARG A 670 -26.04 14.05 -39.63
C ARG A 670 -24.62 13.70 -39.17
N LEU A 671 -24.15 12.48 -39.43
CA LEU A 671 -22.76 12.08 -39.15
C LEU A 671 -21.74 12.84 -40.01
N ASP A 672 -22.04 13.16 -41.27
CA ASP A 672 -21.17 13.99 -42.12
C ASP A 672 -21.03 15.42 -41.59
N ILE A 673 -22.15 16.04 -41.21
CA ILE A 673 -22.16 17.38 -40.59
C ILE A 673 -21.37 17.33 -39.28
N PHE A 674 -21.56 16.27 -38.49
CA PHE A 674 -20.85 16.12 -37.22
C PHE A 674 -19.33 15.95 -37.42
N GLU A 675 -18.90 15.10 -38.36
CA GLU A 675 -17.48 14.98 -38.75
C GLU A 675 -16.91 16.35 -39.13
N HIS A 676 -17.64 17.11 -39.94
CA HIS A 676 -17.20 18.43 -40.38
C HIS A 676 -17.09 19.44 -39.23
N LEU A 677 -18.01 19.43 -38.26
CA LEU A 677 -17.91 20.26 -37.05
C LEU A 677 -16.67 19.91 -36.22
N ILE A 678 -16.34 18.62 -36.10
CA ILE A 678 -15.13 18.16 -35.40
C ILE A 678 -13.88 18.64 -36.16
N LEU A 679 -13.83 18.46 -37.48
CA LEU A 679 -12.70 18.90 -38.31
C LEU A 679 -12.49 20.42 -38.26
N ASN A 680 -13.58 21.21 -38.28
CA ASN A 680 -13.50 22.66 -38.10
C ASN A 680 -12.98 23.04 -36.71
N THR A 681 -13.37 22.30 -35.68
CA THR A 681 -12.89 22.51 -34.30
C THR A 681 -11.40 22.18 -34.18
N LEU A 682 -10.93 21.11 -34.83
CA LEU A 682 -9.51 20.73 -34.91
C LEU A 682 -8.70 21.76 -35.70
N LYS A 683 -9.24 22.25 -36.82
CA LYS A 683 -8.62 23.27 -37.67
C LYS A 683 -8.34 24.55 -36.90
N ARG A 684 -9.18 24.94 -35.94
CA ARG A 684 -9.03 26.17 -35.13
C ARG A 684 -8.75 27.38 -36.05
N ASP A 685 -7.61 28.07 -35.84
CA ASP A 685 -7.19 29.26 -36.58
C ASP A 685 -6.24 28.94 -37.76
N PHE A 686 -5.98 27.66 -38.05
CA PHE A 686 -5.03 27.27 -39.11
C PHE A 686 -5.71 27.33 -40.48
N ASP A 687 -5.09 27.99 -41.46
CA ASP A 687 -5.61 28.02 -42.83
C ASP A 687 -5.20 26.78 -43.64
N VAL A 688 -5.75 25.63 -43.26
CA VAL A 688 -5.47 24.33 -43.87
C VAL A 688 -6.75 23.57 -44.22
N ASN A 689 -6.59 22.54 -45.06
CA ASN A 689 -7.67 21.60 -45.34
C ASN A 689 -7.55 20.36 -44.42
N PRO A 690 -8.39 20.24 -43.37
CA PRO A 690 -8.33 19.14 -42.40
C PRO A 690 -8.81 17.80 -42.99
N GLU A 691 -9.31 17.75 -44.22
CA GLU A 691 -9.67 16.50 -44.90
C GLU A 691 -8.45 15.71 -45.41
N ARG A 692 -7.30 16.38 -45.59
CA ARG A 692 -6.05 15.70 -45.98
C ARG A 692 -5.51 14.90 -44.80
N GLU A 693 -5.16 13.64 -45.03
CA GLU A 693 -4.82 12.69 -43.95
C GLU A 693 -3.68 13.19 -43.04
N ASN A 694 -2.55 13.62 -43.60
CA ASN A 694 -1.40 14.11 -42.82
C ASN A 694 -1.75 15.33 -41.98
N ILE A 695 -2.55 16.25 -42.53
CA ILE A 695 -3.02 17.45 -41.83
C ILE A 695 -3.97 17.05 -40.70
N ARG A 696 -4.92 16.16 -40.98
CA ARG A 696 -5.85 15.64 -39.97
C ARG A 696 -5.13 14.97 -38.83
N HIS A 697 -4.12 14.16 -39.12
CA HIS A 697 -3.31 13.46 -38.13
C HIS A 697 -2.57 14.45 -37.23
N ALA A 698 -1.89 15.44 -37.81
CA ALA A 698 -1.18 16.46 -37.04
C ALA A 698 -2.10 17.32 -36.17
N LEU A 699 -3.27 17.72 -36.69
CA LEU A 699 -4.27 18.44 -35.91
C LEU A 699 -4.85 17.57 -34.78
N SER A 700 -5.08 16.28 -35.05
CA SER A 700 -5.54 15.32 -34.04
C SER A 700 -4.49 15.12 -32.94
N MET A 701 -3.22 15.03 -33.31
CA MET A 701 -2.11 14.96 -32.35
C MET A 701 -2.09 16.20 -31.45
N LEU A 702 -2.23 17.40 -32.05
CA LEU A 702 -2.32 18.65 -31.28
C LEU A 702 -3.56 18.70 -30.36
N GLY A 703 -4.62 17.96 -30.68
CA GLY A 703 -5.85 17.90 -29.90
C GLY A 703 -5.74 17.05 -28.62
N ILE A 704 -4.89 16.02 -28.63
CA ILE A 704 -4.76 15.05 -27.53
C ILE A 704 -3.58 15.30 -26.60
N ILE A 705 -2.50 15.91 -27.07
CA ILE A 705 -1.28 16.07 -26.26
C ILE A 705 -1.45 17.20 -25.25
N ASP A 706 -1.04 16.92 -24.02
CA ASP A 706 -0.88 17.95 -22.98
C ASP A 706 0.55 18.50 -23.01
N ASP A 707 1.55 17.60 -23.01
CA ASP A 707 2.96 17.95 -23.15
C ASP A 707 3.31 18.35 -24.59
N ASN A 708 4.35 19.18 -24.73
CA ASN A 708 4.82 19.73 -26.01
C ASN A 708 3.80 20.58 -26.79
N PHE A 709 2.57 20.74 -26.31
CA PHE A 709 1.46 21.41 -26.99
C PHE A 709 1.83 22.81 -27.53
N ARG A 710 2.46 23.64 -26.69
CA ARG A 710 2.79 25.03 -27.07
C ARG A 710 3.85 25.09 -28.16
N SER A 711 4.92 24.31 -28.02
CA SER A 711 6.01 24.23 -29.00
C SER A 711 5.52 23.65 -30.32
N PHE A 712 4.69 22.59 -30.26
CA PHE A 712 4.11 21.97 -31.45
C PHE A 712 3.13 22.90 -32.19
N ARG A 713 2.27 23.62 -31.46
CA ARG A 713 1.39 24.62 -32.08
C ARG A 713 2.19 25.71 -32.81
N LYS A 714 3.30 26.17 -32.22
CA LYS A 714 4.19 27.16 -32.87
C LYS A 714 4.84 26.59 -34.12
N PHE A 715 5.34 25.35 -34.05
CA PHE A 715 5.88 24.64 -35.21
C PHE A 715 4.86 24.55 -36.34
N LEU A 716 3.64 24.05 -36.09
CA LEU A 716 2.61 23.92 -37.13
C LEU A 716 2.24 25.26 -37.77
N LYS A 717 2.18 26.35 -36.97
CA LYS A 717 1.95 27.71 -37.50
C LYS A 717 3.07 28.14 -38.45
N ALA A 718 4.32 27.87 -38.10
CA ALA A 718 5.47 28.20 -38.94
C ALA A 718 5.53 27.34 -40.20
N TYR A 719 5.33 26.02 -40.06
CA TYR A 719 5.34 25.05 -41.15
C TYR A 719 4.29 25.37 -42.21
N TRP A 720 3.02 25.55 -41.81
CA TRP A 720 1.95 25.93 -42.76
C TRP A 720 2.03 27.39 -43.22
N GLY A 721 2.76 28.25 -42.49
CA GLY A 721 3.13 29.59 -42.94
C GLY A 721 4.27 29.62 -43.97
N GLY A 722 4.84 28.46 -44.33
CA GLY A 722 5.92 28.33 -45.33
C GLY A 722 7.34 28.37 -44.78
N ASN A 723 7.53 28.42 -43.45
CA ASN A 723 8.85 28.37 -42.83
C ASN A 723 9.27 26.92 -42.55
N LEU A 724 9.79 26.24 -43.58
CA LEU A 724 10.22 24.84 -43.51
C LEU A 724 11.46 24.65 -42.61
N ASP A 725 12.33 25.65 -42.53
CA ASP A 725 13.56 25.60 -41.73
C ASP A 725 13.35 26.04 -40.26
N TYR A 726 12.11 26.12 -39.79
CA TYR A 726 11.78 26.63 -38.45
C TYR A 726 12.57 25.91 -37.34
N LEU A 727 12.66 24.58 -37.39
CA LEU A 727 13.34 23.78 -36.37
C LEU A 727 14.86 23.96 -36.42
N LEU A 728 15.42 23.98 -37.63
CA LEU A 728 16.86 24.19 -37.85
C LEU A 728 17.28 25.59 -37.37
N ASN A 729 16.48 26.61 -37.67
CA ASN A 729 16.75 28.00 -37.31
C ASN A 729 16.34 28.37 -35.88
N HIS A 730 15.77 27.43 -35.11
CA HIS A 730 15.30 27.73 -33.75
C HIS A 730 16.50 28.08 -32.83
N PRO A 731 16.40 29.11 -31.96
CA PRO A 731 17.53 29.53 -31.11
C PRO A 731 18.09 28.43 -30.21
N LEU A 732 17.22 27.55 -29.69
CA LEU A 732 17.65 26.41 -28.86
C LEU A 732 18.39 25.36 -29.68
N THR A 733 17.91 25.03 -30.88
CA THR A 733 18.62 24.18 -31.85
C THR A 733 19.99 24.76 -32.19
N GLN A 734 20.08 26.05 -32.46
CA GLN A 734 21.35 26.72 -32.77
C GLN A 734 22.33 26.72 -31.58
N THR A 735 21.81 26.75 -30.36
CA THR A 735 22.62 26.63 -29.14
C THR A 735 23.17 25.22 -28.97
N TRP A 736 22.32 24.21 -29.19
CA TRP A 736 22.72 22.80 -29.17
C TRP A 736 23.76 22.48 -30.25
N LEU A 737 23.54 22.91 -31.50
CA LEU A 737 24.49 22.70 -32.60
C LEU A 737 25.87 23.35 -32.35
N LYS A 738 25.92 24.48 -31.66
CA LYS A 738 27.18 25.11 -31.25
C LYS A 738 27.92 24.28 -30.20
N LYS A 739 27.18 23.65 -29.28
CA LYS A 739 27.74 22.74 -28.27
C LYS A 739 28.28 21.46 -28.92
N HIS A 740 27.56 20.92 -29.89
CA HIS A 740 27.90 19.66 -30.57
C HIS A 740 28.46 19.87 -31.98
N SER A 741 29.50 20.70 -32.07
CA SER A 741 30.05 21.16 -33.35
C SER A 741 30.72 20.06 -34.20
N CYS A 742 30.99 18.88 -33.62
CA CYS A 742 31.59 17.75 -34.33
C CYS A 742 30.56 16.98 -35.19
N ILE A 743 29.26 17.13 -34.90
CA ILE A 743 28.20 16.40 -35.59
C ILE A 743 28.05 16.95 -37.00
N ASN A 744 28.17 16.07 -38.00
CA ASN A 744 27.84 16.41 -39.38
C ASN A 744 26.32 16.56 -39.54
N ILE A 745 25.80 17.75 -39.22
CA ILE A 745 24.35 18.03 -39.22
C ILE A 745 23.69 17.76 -40.57
N LYS A 746 24.43 17.96 -41.67
CA LYS A 746 23.93 17.66 -43.01
C LYS A 746 23.72 16.15 -43.19
N MET A 747 24.68 15.33 -42.80
CA MET A 747 24.53 13.87 -42.82
C MET A 747 23.43 13.40 -41.86
N TRP A 748 23.33 13.99 -40.66
CA TRP A 748 22.28 13.64 -39.70
C TRP A 748 20.87 13.91 -40.22
N THR A 749 20.64 15.08 -40.82
CA THR A 749 19.33 15.45 -41.39
C THR A 749 19.02 14.77 -42.72
N GLN A 750 20.04 14.33 -43.48
CA GLN A 750 19.80 13.63 -44.74
C GLN A 750 19.65 12.12 -44.55
N GLY A 751 20.29 11.57 -43.52
CA GLY A 751 20.36 10.14 -43.27
C GLY A 751 21.19 9.39 -44.33
N ILE A 752 21.16 8.06 -44.22
CA ILE A 752 21.64 7.15 -45.26
C ILE A 752 20.46 6.37 -45.85
N GLU A 753 20.63 5.88 -47.06
CA GLU A 753 19.67 4.96 -47.68
C GLU A 753 20.22 3.53 -47.61
N TYR A 754 19.46 2.61 -47.02
CA TYR A 754 19.79 1.19 -46.98
C TYR A 754 18.71 0.38 -47.67
N THR A 755 19.10 -0.46 -48.63
CA THR A 755 18.16 -1.36 -49.32
C THR A 755 18.66 -2.79 -49.26
N SER A 756 17.73 -3.72 -49.02
CA SER A 756 18.04 -5.15 -48.97
C SER A 756 16.86 -5.98 -49.50
N GLN A 757 17.16 -7.09 -50.17
CA GLN A 757 16.15 -8.06 -50.58
C GLN A 757 15.92 -9.05 -49.45
N VAL A 758 14.66 -9.19 -49.02
CA VAL A 758 14.27 -10.05 -47.91
C VAL A 758 13.27 -11.09 -48.39
N ASP A 759 13.60 -12.36 -48.23
CA ASP A 759 12.71 -13.47 -48.59
C ASP A 759 11.38 -13.35 -47.86
N GLY A 760 10.28 -13.39 -48.61
CA GLY A 760 8.91 -13.23 -48.10
C GLY A 760 8.45 -11.79 -47.87
N PHE A 761 9.35 -10.80 -47.90
CA PHE A 761 9.01 -9.38 -47.73
C PHE A 761 9.35 -8.49 -48.95
N GLY A 762 10.15 -9.01 -49.88
CA GLY A 762 10.59 -8.30 -51.07
C GLY A 762 11.69 -7.28 -50.77
N LEU A 763 11.76 -6.23 -51.59
CA LEU A 763 12.70 -5.13 -51.37
C LEU A 763 12.29 -4.34 -50.13
N ILE A 764 13.18 -4.26 -49.15
CA ILE A 764 13.04 -3.44 -47.96
C ILE A 764 14.00 -2.26 -48.06
N GLU A 765 13.45 -1.06 -47.90
CA GLU A 765 14.17 0.20 -47.91
C GLU A 765 14.08 0.85 -46.53
N ILE A 766 15.23 1.07 -45.88
CA ILE A 766 15.34 1.81 -44.63
C ILE A 766 15.86 3.21 -44.94
N LYS A 767 15.09 4.22 -44.53
CA LYS A 767 15.42 5.65 -44.68
C LYS A 767 14.97 6.45 -43.49
N LEU A 768 15.69 7.54 -43.24
CA LEU A 768 15.26 8.60 -42.33
C LEU A 768 14.04 9.34 -42.89
N GLU A 769 13.05 9.57 -42.03
CA GLU A 769 11.88 10.36 -42.41
C GLU A 769 12.12 11.85 -42.22
N ASN A 770 11.96 12.61 -43.31
CA ASN A 770 12.22 14.04 -43.35
C ASN A 770 10.94 14.87 -43.50
N GLU A 771 9.80 14.27 -43.86
CA GLU A 771 8.53 14.99 -43.92
C GLU A 771 7.94 15.12 -42.51
N PRO A 772 7.77 16.36 -41.98
CA PRO A 772 7.40 16.57 -40.59
C PRO A 772 6.09 15.93 -40.14
N LEU A 773 5.07 15.89 -41.00
CA LEU A 773 3.77 15.32 -40.66
C LEU A 773 3.77 13.78 -40.72
N GLU A 774 4.71 13.19 -41.45
CA GLU A 774 4.95 11.76 -41.58
C GLU A 774 5.75 11.22 -40.38
N VAL A 775 6.67 12.02 -39.83
CA VAL A 775 7.34 11.73 -38.54
C VAL A 775 6.31 11.53 -37.42
N LEU A 776 5.27 12.38 -37.36
CA LEU A 776 4.22 12.28 -36.34
C LEU A 776 3.49 10.93 -36.34
N LYS A 777 3.52 10.19 -37.46
CA LYS A 777 2.87 8.88 -37.60
C LYS A 777 3.71 7.72 -37.08
N LEU A 778 4.89 7.96 -36.51
CA LEU A 778 5.84 6.91 -36.11
C LEU A 778 5.22 5.85 -35.22
N GLY A 779 4.34 6.27 -34.30
CA GLY A 779 3.64 5.33 -33.44
C GLY A 779 2.43 4.71 -34.12
N THR A 780 1.75 5.46 -35.00
CA THR A 780 0.52 5.06 -35.67
C THR A 780 0.74 3.91 -36.66
N TYR A 781 1.85 3.89 -37.39
CA TYR A 781 2.13 2.81 -38.34
C TYR A 781 2.35 1.45 -37.68
N VAL A 782 2.95 1.44 -36.48
CA VAL A 782 3.36 0.21 -35.78
C VAL A 782 2.52 -0.10 -34.54
N GLY A 783 1.55 0.74 -34.21
CA GLY A 783 0.65 0.54 -33.06
C GLY A 783 1.32 0.70 -31.69
N SER A 784 2.42 1.45 -31.58
CA SER A 784 3.13 1.67 -30.30
C SER A 784 2.45 2.70 -29.39
N CYS A 785 2.96 2.89 -28.16
CA CYS A 785 2.49 3.90 -27.21
C CYS A 785 2.65 5.35 -27.70
N LEU A 786 3.49 5.61 -28.72
CA LEU A 786 3.66 6.92 -29.36
C LEU A 786 2.57 7.25 -30.41
N ALA A 787 1.65 6.31 -30.70
CA ALA A 787 0.62 6.56 -31.69
C ALA A 787 -0.40 7.60 -31.23
N LEU A 788 -1.18 8.14 -32.16
CA LEU A 788 -2.42 8.84 -31.82
C LEU A 788 -3.32 7.95 -30.94
N GLY A 789 -3.67 8.44 -29.75
CA GLY A 789 -4.43 7.69 -28.72
C GLY A 789 -3.58 6.91 -27.72
N GLY A 790 -2.27 6.80 -27.93
CA GLY A 790 -1.34 6.16 -27.00
C GLY A 790 -0.97 7.05 -25.81
N LEU A 791 -0.52 6.41 -24.72
CA LEU A 791 -0.13 7.09 -23.47
C LEU A 791 1.07 8.04 -23.64
N CYS A 792 1.92 7.84 -24.64
CA CYS A 792 3.15 8.62 -24.87
C CYS A 792 3.12 9.35 -26.22
N SER A 793 1.94 9.72 -26.72
CA SER A 793 1.78 10.38 -28.03
C SER A 793 2.54 11.72 -28.16
N TYR A 794 2.75 12.43 -27.05
CA TYR A 794 3.57 13.65 -26.99
C TYR A 794 5.04 13.43 -27.39
N SER A 795 5.53 12.19 -27.32
CA SER A 795 6.90 11.83 -27.68
C SER A 795 7.11 11.78 -29.19
N ALA A 796 6.08 11.46 -29.98
CA ALA A 796 6.17 11.59 -31.44
C ALA A 796 6.39 13.05 -31.86
N VAL A 797 5.82 13.98 -31.09
CA VAL A 797 6.04 15.41 -31.24
C VAL A 797 7.44 15.82 -30.77
N ALA A 798 7.98 15.22 -29.71
CA ALA A 798 9.36 15.47 -29.28
C ALA A 798 10.38 15.05 -30.35
N VAL A 799 10.20 13.88 -30.96
CA VAL A 799 11.02 13.39 -32.08
C VAL A 799 10.97 14.35 -33.27
N LEU A 800 9.80 14.94 -33.55
CA LEU A 800 9.69 15.98 -34.56
C LEU A 800 10.40 17.29 -34.16
N LEU A 801 10.21 17.76 -32.92
CA LEU A 801 10.64 19.09 -32.51
C LEU A 801 12.15 19.20 -32.25
N ASP A 802 12.77 18.14 -31.74
CA ASP A 802 14.16 18.20 -31.31
C ASP A 802 15.10 17.72 -32.40
N ILE A 803 16.03 18.59 -32.81
CA ILE A 803 16.93 18.28 -33.93
C ILE A 803 17.79 17.04 -33.69
N ASN A 804 18.03 16.65 -32.44
CA ASN A 804 18.86 15.51 -32.06
C ASN A 804 18.11 14.18 -32.04
N LYS A 805 16.83 14.14 -32.45
CA LYS A 805 15.99 12.93 -32.52
C LYS A 805 15.49 12.74 -33.94
N GLN A 806 15.44 11.50 -34.40
CA GLN A 806 15.01 11.11 -35.75
C GLN A 806 14.29 9.76 -35.72
N VAL A 807 13.58 9.46 -36.81
CA VAL A 807 12.95 8.15 -37.02
C VAL A 807 13.39 7.56 -38.36
N LEU A 808 13.78 6.29 -38.32
CA LEU A 808 14.02 5.46 -39.49
C LEU A 808 12.77 4.61 -39.77
N TYR A 809 12.30 4.60 -41.02
CA TYR A 809 11.24 3.70 -41.47
C TYR A 809 11.79 2.65 -42.43
N ALA A 810 11.40 1.39 -42.19
CA ALA A 810 11.52 0.32 -43.16
C ALA A 810 10.24 0.27 -44.00
N ARG A 811 10.37 0.44 -45.31
CA ARG A 811 9.27 0.35 -46.28
C ARG A 811 9.43 -0.85 -47.20
N ASN A 812 8.33 -1.52 -47.52
CA ASN A 812 8.31 -2.56 -48.54
C ASN A 812 8.24 -1.96 -49.95
N SER A 813 8.22 -2.82 -50.98
CA SER A 813 8.12 -2.41 -52.39
C SER A 813 6.84 -1.63 -52.76
N GLU A 814 5.82 -1.64 -51.90
CA GLU A 814 4.58 -0.86 -52.07
C GLU A 814 4.64 0.50 -51.37
N GLY A 815 5.76 0.82 -50.71
CA GLY A 815 5.93 2.03 -49.90
C GLY A 815 5.28 1.96 -48.52
N LYS A 816 4.73 0.81 -48.12
CA LYS A 816 4.11 0.63 -46.80
C LYS A 816 5.18 0.48 -45.72
N VAL A 817 5.05 1.24 -44.65
CA VAL A 817 5.89 1.11 -43.45
C VAL A 817 5.62 -0.25 -42.78
N VAL A 818 6.64 -1.07 -42.66
CA VAL A 818 6.57 -2.40 -42.02
C VAL A 818 7.25 -2.44 -40.65
N ALA A 819 8.20 -1.53 -40.41
CA ALA A 819 8.88 -1.38 -39.13
C ALA A 819 9.47 0.03 -39.00
N ARG A 820 9.80 0.42 -37.77
CA ARG A 820 10.40 1.72 -37.46
C ARG A 820 11.38 1.63 -36.31
N GLN A 821 12.38 2.50 -36.31
CA GLN A 821 13.35 2.65 -35.24
C GLN A 821 13.53 4.13 -34.92
N LEU A 822 13.53 4.47 -33.63
CA LEU A 822 13.94 5.80 -33.20
C LEU A 822 15.46 5.81 -33.07
N VAL A 823 16.08 6.92 -33.47
CA VAL A 823 17.50 7.16 -33.26
C VAL A 823 17.71 8.57 -32.72
N ALA A 824 18.68 8.74 -31.84
CA ALA A 824 19.00 10.04 -31.26
C ALA A 824 20.51 10.22 -31.12
N ILE A 825 20.92 11.46 -30.88
CA ILE A 825 22.30 11.79 -30.49
C ILE A 825 22.32 12.17 -29.02
N SER A 826 23.11 11.45 -28.23
CA SER A 826 23.31 11.73 -26.80
C SER A 826 24.15 12.99 -26.56
N GLU A 827 24.13 13.50 -25.34
CA GLU A 827 24.99 14.61 -24.91
C GLU A 827 26.49 14.27 -25.00
N ARG A 828 26.84 12.98 -25.10
CA ARG A 828 28.20 12.47 -25.31
C ARG A 828 28.57 12.28 -26.79
N GLU A 829 27.71 12.72 -27.70
CA GLU A 829 27.92 12.63 -29.15
C GLU A 829 28.00 11.16 -29.63
N GLU A 830 27.14 10.32 -29.08
CA GLU A 830 26.96 8.91 -29.49
C GLU A 830 25.64 8.75 -30.22
N LEU A 831 25.59 7.86 -31.22
CA LEU A 831 24.35 7.47 -31.89
C LEU A 831 23.64 6.44 -30.99
N VAL A 832 22.50 6.84 -30.45
CA VAL A 832 21.62 5.98 -29.66
C VAL A 832 20.55 5.41 -30.57
N CYS A 833 20.46 4.09 -30.62
CA CYS A 833 19.43 3.37 -31.37
C CYS A 833 18.45 2.73 -30.38
N PHE A 834 17.17 3.02 -30.53
CA PHE A 834 16.11 2.47 -29.69
C PHE A 834 15.52 1.19 -30.28
N TYR A 835 14.67 0.52 -29.51
CA TYR A 835 14.03 -0.72 -29.92
C TYR A 835 13.24 -0.57 -31.25
N ILE A 836 13.23 -1.65 -32.04
CA ILE A 836 12.58 -1.71 -33.35
C ILE A 836 11.15 -2.19 -33.20
N TYR A 837 10.20 -1.40 -33.69
CA TYR A 837 8.77 -1.72 -33.63
C TYR A 837 8.20 -2.13 -34.99
N PRO A 838 7.16 -2.99 -35.00
CA PRO A 838 6.47 -3.57 -33.84
C PRO A 838 7.30 -4.67 -33.13
N ASN A 839 7.00 -4.98 -31.87
CA ASN A 839 7.80 -5.95 -31.07
C ASN A 839 8.01 -7.31 -31.74
N GLY A 840 7.00 -7.77 -32.49
CA GLY A 840 7.04 -9.02 -33.27
C GLY A 840 7.66 -8.88 -34.67
N VAL A 841 8.44 -7.83 -34.94
CA VAL A 841 9.12 -7.65 -36.23
C VAL A 841 10.09 -8.81 -36.49
N ASN A 842 10.15 -9.26 -37.74
CA ASN A 842 11.00 -10.37 -38.17
C ASN A 842 12.48 -10.11 -37.87
N SER A 843 13.21 -11.14 -37.42
CA SER A 843 14.63 -11.06 -37.07
C SER A 843 15.50 -10.57 -38.23
N ILE A 844 15.18 -10.93 -39.47
CA ILE A 844 15.91 -10.47 -40.66
C ILE A 844 15.79 -8.94 -40.82
N ILE A 845 14.60 -8.37 -40.54
CA ILE A 845 14.41 -6.91 -40.58
C ILE A 845 15.22 -6.24 -39.46
N LYS A 846 15.26 -6.84 -38.25
CA LYS A 846 16.11 -6.33 -37.15
C LYS A 846 17.59 -6.31 -37.55
N LYS A 847 18.08 -7.37 -38.21
CA LYS A 847 19.46 -7.43 -38.72
C LYS A 847 19.76 -6.32 -39.74
N ILE A 848 18.81 -6.01 -40.64
CA ILE A 848 18.97 -4.94 -41.63
C ILE A 848 19.02 -3.56 -40.94
N PHE A 849 18.22 -3.34 -39.88
CA PHE A 849 18.35 -2.13 -39.06
C PHE A 849 19.72 -2.03 -38.41
N TYR A 850 20.24 -3.12 -37.83
CA TYR A 850 21.60 -3.14 -37.27
C TYR A 850 22.67 -2.73 -38.29
N GLU A 851 22.62 -3.32 -39.49
CA GLU A 851 23.55 -2.99 -40.58
C GLU A 851 23.42 -1.53 -41.03
N CYS A 852 22.19 -0.99 -41.02
CA CYS A 852 21.92 0.42 -41.28
C CYS A 852 22.52 1.31 -40.17
N ASP A 853 22.28 0.98 -38.90
CA ASP A 853 22.77 1.72 -37.73
C ASP A 853 24.30 1.84 -37.70
N VAL A 854 25.00 0.72 -37.96
CA VAL A 854 26.47 0.70 -38.04
C VAL A 854 26.96 1.64 -39.15
N ARG A 855 26.38 1.54 -40.36
CA ARG A 855 26.76 2.42 -41.47
C ARG A 855 26.41 3.87 -41.20
N PHE A 856 25.32 4.12 -40.47
CA PHE A 856 24.90 5.48 -40.16
C PHE A 856 25.83 6.12 -39.13
N ALA A 857 26.23 5.38 -38.08
CA ALA A 857 27.24 5.80 -37.13
C ALA A 857 28.60 6.09 -37.81
N GLU A 858 29.05 5.20 -38.70
CA GLU A 858 30.26 5.39 -39.51
C GLU A 858 30.17 6.66 -40.37
N ALA A 859 29.05 6.88 -41.06
CA ALA A 859 28.83 8.06 -41.91
C ALA A 859 28.79 9.37 -41.11
N LEU A 860 28.32 9.31 -39.85
CA LEU A 860 28.32 10.44 -38.92
C LEU A 860 29.66 10.63 -38.20
N ASN A 861 30.56 9.65 -38.27
CA ASN A 861 31.78 9.56 -37.46
C ASN A 861 31.48 9.62 -35.94
N LEU A 862 30.41 8.95 -35.52
CA LEU A 862 30.00 8.80 -34.12
C LEU A 862 30.14 7.34 -33.67
N ARG A 863 30.21 7.12 -32.36
CA ARG A 863 30.15 5.76 -31.80
C ARG A 863 28.69 5.36 -31.62
N LEU A 864 28.40 4.06 -31.80
CA LEU A 864 27.14 3.50 -31.33
C LEU A 864 27.15 3.43 -29.81
N TYR A 865 26.09 3.90 -29.19
CA TYR A 865 25.88 3.75 -27.75
C TYR A 865 25.70 2.27 -27.39
N GLN A 866 26.27 1.83 -26.26
CA GLN A 866 26.05 0.50 -25.70
C GLN A 866 25.59 0.60 -24.24
N PRO A 867 24.46 -0.03 -23.88
CA PRO A 867 24.00 -0.05 -22.50
C PRO A 867 24.99 -0.85 -21.62
N SER A 868 25.35 -0.32 -20.45
CA SER A 868 26.18 -1.02 -19.46
C SER A 868 25.30 -1.76 -18.45
N SER A 869 25.68 -2.97 -18.04
CA SER A 869 24.93 -3.80 -17.08
C SER A 869 24.70 -3.19 -15.69
N ASP A 870 25.45 -2.13 -15.34
CA ASP A 870 25.60 -1.65 -13.96
C ASP A 870 24.95 -0.27 -13.70
N GLN A 871 24.25 0.32 -14.68
CA GLN A 871 23.58 1.62 -14.53
C GLN A 871 22.16 1.54 -15.08
N ASP A 872 21.22 2.27 -14.47
CA ASP A 872 19.95 2.62 -15.11
C ASP A 872 20.26 3.09 -16.54
N ASN A 873 19.55 2.55 -17.53
CA ASN A 873 19.76 2.71 -18.98
C ASN A 873 19.55 4.17 -19.48
N ASP A 874 20.06 5.19 -18.80
CA ASP A 874 19.87 6.59 -19.12
C ASP A 874 20.89 7.04 -20.17
N CYS A 875 20.46 7.04 -21.44
CA CYS A 875 21.30 7.38 -22.59
C CYS A 875 21.59 8.89 -22.75
N ASP A 876 21.22 9.71 -21.76
CA ASP A 876 21.45 11.17 -21.66
C ASP A 876 21.22 11.91 -22.99
N VAL A 877 19.99 11.82 -23.51
CA VAL A 877 19.56 12.52 -24.72
C VAL A 877 18.75 13.75 -24.33
N GLN A 878 19.27 14.94 -24.64
CA GLN A 878 18.65 16.21 -24.25
C GLN A 878 17.31 16.49 -24.97
N ASN A 879 16.34 17.06 -24.24
CA ASN A 879 15.16 17.73 -24.80
C ASN A 879 15.50 19.19 -25.15
N ILE A 880 15.43 19.55 -26.44
CA ILE A 880 15.94 20.85 -26.95
C ILE A 880 14.83 21.90 -27.02
N ILE A 881 13.75 21.59 -27.74
CA ILE A 881 12.55 22.41 -27.91
C ILE A 881 11.36 21.77 -27.19
N SER A 882 11.33 20.44 -27.16
CA SER A 882 10.38 19.66 -26.41
C SER A 882 10.58 19.83 -24.89
N GLN A 883 9.52 19.60 -24.13
CA GLN A 883 9.49 19.65 -22.66
C GLN A 883 9.56 18.25 -22.06
N ALA A 884 8.97 17.27 -22.75
CA ALA A 884 8.90 15.89 -22.32
C ALA A 884 9.11 14.94 -23.51
N TRP A 885 9.76 13.83 -23.23
CA TRP A 885 9.99 12.75 -24.17
C TRP A 885 10.08 11.42 -23.41
N TRP A 886 9.44 10.41 -23.98
CA TRP A 886 9.48 9.02 -23.57
C TRP A 886 10.29 8.26 -24.61
N GLU A 887 11.33 7.55 -24.16
CA GLU A 887 12.21 6.76 -25.00
C GLU A 887 11.79 5.28 -25.05
N ASP A 888 12.04 4.61 -26.17
CA ASP A 888 11.53 3.27 -26.51
C ASP A 888 12.39 2.12 -26.00
N ASP A 889 13.07 2.32 -24.87
CA ASP A 889 14.21 1.53 -24.39
C ASP A 889 15.37 1.45 -25.42
N VAL A 890 16.60 1.55 -24.94
CA VAL A 890 17.77 1.43 -25.80
C VAL A 890 17.85 0.01 -26.36
N TRP A 891 18.15 -0.13 -27.64
CA TRP A 891 18.33 -1.44 -28.25
C TRP A 891 19.65 -2.07 -27.82
N ASP A 892 19.58 -3.20 -27.13
CA ASP A 892 20.75 -3.99 -26.77
C ASP A 892 21.23 -4.84 -27.96
N PHE A 893 22.38 -4.46 -28.51
CA PHE A 893 23.05 -5.15 -29.62
C PHE A 893 23.72 -6.47 -29.21
N THR A 894 23.82 -6.80 -27.92
CA THR A 894 24.45 -8.05 -27.45
C THR A 894 23.48 -9.24 -27.42
N LEU A 895 22.19 -8.97 -27.20
CA LEU A 895 21.12 -9.97 -27.32
C LEU A 895 20.87 -10.41 -28.78
N SER A 896 21.45 -9.70 -29.75
CA SER A 896 21.38 -10.07 -31.17
C SER A 896 22.40 -11.12 -31.62
N ASP A 897 23.34 -11.54 -30.78
CA ASP A 897 24.26 -12.66 -31.11
C ASP A 897 23.57 -14.04 -31.05
N GLU A 898 22.32 -14.13 -30.55
CA GLU A 898 21.46 -15.32 -30.66
C GLU A 898 20.56 -15.33 -31.92
N MET A 899 20.71 -14.36 -32.85
CA MET A 899 19.86 -14.22 -34.06
C MET A 899 20.35 -14.96 -35.31
#